data_AF-A0A2G7FN22-F1
#
_entry.id   AF-A0A2G7FN22-F1
#
_cell.length_a   1.000
_cell.length_b   1.000
_cell.length_c   1.000
_cell.angle_alpha   90.00
_cell.angle_beta   90.00
_cell.angle_gamma   90.00
#
_symmetry.space_group_name_H-M   'P 1'
#
loop_
_entity.id
_entity.type
_entity.pdbx_description
1 polymer ?
#
loop_
_entity_poly.entity_id
_entity_poly.type
_entity_poly.pdbx_seq_one_letter_code
_entity_poly.pdbx_strand_id
1 'polypeptide(L)'
;MQSTDLRKKVGQLFAVGFHGLTPSPEIKTLIHEYGLGGIVLFKRNISDAAQLQSLTHSLQEEARLAGHDYPLFIGIDQENGLVTRISPPIAAQLPGPMALGATYASELAKEVGTVTGETLRLFGINMNYAPVCDINSEPLNPVIGVRSFGDHPGLVGRLACATAQGLREQKVVPSVKHFPGHGDTAVDSHYGLPVISKTREQLDKCELRPFRRATAEGIEAVMTAHISLPSIDDSHLPATLSAEALNILRKDMNYDGVVITDCLEMDGIRASYGTEQGAVLALGAGCDSIMVCHTYDVQVESIDKICEAVESGKVPTSRLEEAFRRVTALKARFLSWDAALKPRGLNGLTSLNQKGAKLAKEAYSSSVTLVRDTQSILPLSPSSKIAFLFPGDKTPAGGAVDGEGLGRKGSYNASVYLNILRQWNNQAFEIQYGPAGLSTEQLSLVEAADVVIFASINARESAYQRTLGLELPRRNRPMVAMALCNPYDFLEDSYIQTYVATYEPTVEAFTVAVELLFRPHLAKGSLPVGTEKPAPRWLEVRQYAAATDFSQVYDVWRAALPSYRVSADNLTEAITPPPHVLPVESHHLVARTSYPESKVVGFCLLFVAAQQDIVCVQLAALAVDPKFQGRGVGTALLAECRAWMEKTFKKSRLELGSTFPRFWPGLPIDLPTEVQEFFVHRGFQLNPPVPRSVDLYQDIKEFQSPELYVTRAKERGYTFRPLETADYQECLVGQEKNFSYNQAWVQMYHKLDPSKYPSSVMTAFDPNGKQVGWTLMLSHESPMLKPHWVFPSLCGPKTGLIGCVGVDADYRKEGVGLALLCHAIEDMKQRGVEGVFVDWVSLEGWYEKLGFKVWWSCRTGAMQLDA
;
A
#
# COMPACT_ATOMS: atom_id res chain seq x y z
N MET A 1 -31.09 -35.39 17.06
CA MET A 1 -30.87 -35.15 15.61
C MET A 1 -30.20 -33.80 15.32
N GLN A 2 -30.32 -32.77 16.18
CA GLN A 2 -29.69 -31.44 15.96
C GLN A 2 -28.18 -31.33 16.32
N SER A 3 -27.61 -32.23 17.14
CA SER A 3 -26.22 -32.11 17.64
C SER A 3 -25.13 -32.46 16.61
N THR A 4 -25.34 -33.47 15.75
CA THR A 4 -24.34 -33.87 14.73
C THR A 4 -24.16 -32.84 13.62
N ASP A 5 -25.26 -32.25 13.14
CA ASP A 5 -25.20 -31.21 12.10
C ASP A 5 -24.57 -29.91 12.63
N LEU A 6 -24.87 -29.54 13.88
CA LEU A 6 -24.21 -28.43 14.55
C LEU A 6 -22.69 -28.67 14.66
N ARG A 7 -22.27 -29.85 15.10
CA ARG A 7 -20.84 -30.21 15.18
C ARG A 7 -20.15 -30.09 13.84
N LYS A 8 -20.73 -30.65 12.77
CA LYS A 8 -20.18 -30.54 11.41
C LYS A 8 -20.09 -29.09 10.93
N LYS A 9 -21.10 -28.28 11.27
CA LYS A 9 -21.11 -26.85 10.94
C LYS A 9 -20.03 -26.07 11.69
N VAL A 10 -19.84 -26.35 12.98
CA VAL A 10 -18.76 -25.75 13.78
C VAL A 10 -17.40 -26.19 13.27
N GLY A 11 -17.23 -27.48 12.93
CA GLY A 11 -15.97 -27.99 12.38
C GLY A 11 -15.54 -27.31 11.08
N GLN A 12 -16.48 -26.82 10.26
CA GLN A 12 -16.16 -26.01 9.07
C GLN A 12 -15.43 -24.70 9.40
N LEU A 13 -15.50 -24.22 10.64
CA LEU A 13 -14.79 -23.02 11.10
C LEU A 13 -13.36 -23.33 11.57
N PHE A 14 -12.99 -24.60 11.73
CA PHE A 14 -11.68 -24.97 12.26
C PHE A 14 -10.64 -25.19 11.15
N ALA A 15 -9.43 -24.69 11.42
CA ALA A 15 -8.21 -25.03 10.72
C ALA A 15 -7.25 -25.74 11.69
N VAL A 16 -6.90 -26.99 11.40
CA VAL A 16 -6.13 -27.82 12.34
C VAL A 16 -4.88 -28.40 11.69
N GLY A 17 -3.83 -28.62 12.47
CA GLY A 17 -2.66 -29.36 12.03
C GLY A 17 -2.68 -30.80 12.53
N PHE A 18 -1.76 -31.62 12.02
CA PHE A 18 -1.56 -33.01 12.44
C PHE A 18 -0.10 -33.44 12.25
N HIS A 19 0.26 -34.62 12.76
CA HIS A 19 1.58 -35.22 12.61
C HIS A 19 1.58 -36.33 11.56
N GLY A 20 2.68 -36.42 10.79
CA GLY A 20 2.88 -37.47 9.79
C GLY A 20 2.86 -36.95 8.35
N LEU A 21 3.24 -37.86 7.44
CA LEU A 21 3.42 -37.59 6.00
C LEU A 21 2.20 -38.03 5.15
N THR A 22 1.20 -38.64 5.79
CA THR A 22 -0.06 -39.09 5.19
C THR A 22 -1.21 -38.77 6.16
N PRO A 23 -2.48 -38.71 5.71
CA PRO A 23 -3.59 -38.47 6.62
C PRO A 23 -3.65 -39.53 7.73
N SER A 24 -3.47 -39.12 8.98
CA SER A 24 -3.56 -39.98 10.16
C SER A 24 -5.01 -40.41 10.46
N PRO A 25 -5.24 -41.46 11.26
CA PRO A 25 -6.59 -41.81 11.71
C PRO A 25 -7.34 -40.64 12.34
N GLU A 26 -6.65 -39.86 13.18
CA GLU A 26 -7.21 -38.72 13.92
C GLU A 26 -7.71 -37.61 12.98
N ILE A 27 -6.90 -37.23 11.97
CA ILE A 27 -7.32 -36.18 11.03
C ILE A 27 -8.46 -36.66 10.13
N LYS A 28 -8.50 -37.96 9.78
CA LYS A 28 -9.65 -38.54 9.08
C LYS A 28 -10.92 -38.47 9.93
N THR A 29 -10.84 -38.77 11.22
CA THR A 29 -11.97 -38.61 12.15
C THR A 29 -12.49 -37.17 12.16
N LEU A 30 -11.61 -36.17 12.27
CA LEU A 30 -12.02 -34.76 12.22
C LEU A 30 -12.70 -34.39 10.89
N ILE A 31 -12.20 -34.91 9.77
CA ILE A 31 -12.80 -34.67 8.44
C ILE A 31 -14.20 -35.30 8.33
N HIS A 32 -14.35 -36.57 8.72
CA HIS A 32 -15.57 -37.35 8.51
C HIS A 32 -16.66 -37.09 9.55
N GLU A 33 -16.28 -37.06 10.83
CA GLU A 33 -17.22 -37.00 11.95
C GLU A 33 -17.48 -35.57 12.41
N TYR A 34 -16.45 -34.72 12.39
CA TYR A 34 -16.54 -33.32 12.85
C TYR A 34 -16.71 -32.33 11.71
N GLY A 35 -16.65 -32.76 10.44
CA GLY A 35 -16.86 -31.86 9.29
C GLY A 35 -15.80 -30.76 9.21
N LEU A 36 -14.54 -31.07 9.52
CA LEU A 36 -13.43 -30.12 9.54
C LEU A 36 -13.33 -29.23 8.28
N GLY A 37 -13.12 -27.93 8.47
CA GLY A 37 -13.09 -26.95 7.38
C GLY A 37 -11.73 -26.75 6.70
N GLY A 38 -10.64 -26.91 7.45
CA GLY A 38 -9.29 -26.64 6.95
C GLY A 38 -8.17 -27.39 7.67
N ILE A 39 -7.03 -27.45 6.98
CA ILE A 39 -5.79 -28.09 7.40
C ILE A 39 -4.67 -27.05 7.42
N VAL A 40 -3.81 -27.08 8.43
CA VAL A 40 -2.56 -26.31 8.50
C VAL A 40 -1.38 -27.28 8.38
N LEU A 41 -0.57 -27.10 7.33
CA LEU A 41 0.64 -27.89 7.11
C LEU A 41 1.87 -27.21 7.71
N PHE A 42 2.76 -28.03 8.24
CA PHE A 42 4.05 -27.63 8.81
C PHE A 42 5.19 -28.43 8.19
N LYS A 43 6.44 -28.11 8.57
CA LYS A 43 7.62 -28.84 8.09
C LYS A 43 7.54 -30.34 8.42
N ARG A 44 6.91 -30.70 9.54
CA ARG A 44 6.63 -32.10 9.94
C ARG A 44 5.77 -32.91 8.95
N ASN A 45 5.10 -32.26 8.01
CA ASN A 45 4.25 -32.93 7.01
C ASN A 45 4.93 -33.06 5.64
N ILE A 46 6.16 -32.56 5.49
CA ILE A 46 6.85 -32.42 4.21
C ILE A 46 8.15 -33.23 4.25
N SER A 47 8.26 -34.19 3.34
CA SER A 47 9.49 -34.96 3.10
C SER A 47 10.07 -34.68 1.72
N ASP A 48 9.26 -34.83 0.67
CA ASP A 48 9.62 -34.54 -0.71
C ASP A 48 8.40 -34.06 -1.53
N ALA A 49 8.65 -33.70 -2.79
CA ALA A 49 7.65 -33.15 -3.69
C ALA A 49 6.49 -34.12 -3.99
N ALA A 50 6.78 -35.39 -4.20
CA ALA A 50 5.77 -36.39 -4.56
C ALA A 50 4.89 -36.74 -3.36
N GLN A 51 5.51 -36.91 -2.18
CA GLN A 51 4.81 -37.14 -0.94
C GLN A 51 3.89 -35.97 -0.58
N LEU A 52 4.36 -34.72 -0.69
CA LEU A 52 3.54 -33.55 -0.36
C LEU A 52 2.30 -33.44 -1.26
N GLN A 53 2.48 -33.68 -2.57
CA GLN A 53 1.36 -33.67 -3.52
C GLN A 53 0.38 -34.83 -3.25
N SER A 54 0.88 -36.02 -2.91
CA SER A 54 0.03 -37.15 -2.51
C SER A 54 -0.75 -36.87 -1.23
N LEU A 55 -0.11 -36.21 -0.25
CA LEU A 55 -0.74 -35.87 1.02
C LEU A 55 -1.93 -34.92 0.82
N THR A 56 -1.72 -33.80 0.11
CA THR A 56 -2.80 -32.82 -0.11
C THR A 56 -3.93 -33.38 -0.95
N HIS A 57 -3.63 -34.23 -1.93
CA HIS A 57 -4.64 -34.95 -2.70
C HIS A 57 -5.47 -35.88 -1.81
N SER A 58 -4.80 -36.71 -0.99
CA SER A 58 -5.46 -37.66 -0.08
C SER A 58 -6.37 -36.94 0.92
N LEU A 59 -5.96 -35.79 1.46
CA LEU A 59 -6.81 -34.98 2.35
C LEU A 59 -8.09 -34.50 1.65
N GLN A 60 -8.01 -34.10 0.38
CA GLN A 60 -9.19 -33.69 -0.40
C GLN A 60 -10.08 -34.89 -0.76
N GLU A 61 -9.52 -36.07 -1.01
CA GLU A 61 -10.29 -37.30 -1.20
C GLU A 61 -11.09 -37.66 0.04
N GLU A 62 -10.47 -37.61 1.23
CA GLU A 62 -11.16 -37.86 2.50
C GLU A 62 -12.33 -36.88 2.71
N ALA A 63 -12.13 -35.58 2.43
CA ALA A 63 -13.21 -34.59 2.53
C ALA A 63 -14.33 -34.81 1.52
N ARG A 64 -14.01 -35.25 0.31
CA ARG A 64 -15.02 -35.61 -0.70
C ARG A 64 -15.81 -36.84 -0.29
N LEU A 65 -15.15 -37.86 0.25
CA LEU A 65 -15.78 -39.08 0.77
C LEU A 65 -16.67 -38.78 1.98
N ALA A 66 -16.27 -37.83 2.82
CA ALA A 66 -17.05 -37.35 3.97
C ALA A 66 -18.30 -36.54 3.57
N GLY A 67 -18.48 -36.22 2.28
CA GLY A 67 -19.64 -35.49 1.77
C GLY A 67 -19.60 -33.99 2.01
N HIS A 68 -18.41 -33.37 2.06
CA HIS A 68 -18.29 -31.92 2.21
C HIS A 68 -18.82 -31.19 0.96
N ASP A 69 -19.49 -30.05 1.16
CA ASP A 69 -19.99 -29.22 0.06
C ASP A 69 -18.85 -28.58 -0.75
N TYR A 70 -17.79 -28.15 -0.05
CA TYR A 70 -16.61 -27.51 -0.63
C TYR A 70 -15.32 -28.23 -0.20
N PRO A 71 -14.26 -28.19 -1.02
CA PRO A 71 -12.94 -28.70 -0.62
C PRO A 71 -12.42 -28.09 0.69
N LEU A 72 -11.49 -28.79 1.33
CA LEU A 72 -10.76 -28.26 2.48
C LEU A 72 -9.94 -27.04 2.08
N PHE A 73 -9.85 -26.05 2.98
CA PHE A 73 -8.68 -25.19 2.96
C PHE A 73 -7.45 -26.04 3.35
N ILE A 74 -6.38 -25.94 2.58
CA ILE A 74 -5.08 -26.50 2.92
C ILE A 74 -4.14 -25.30 2.96
N GLY A 75 -3.81 -24.89 4.19
CA GLY A 75 -3.03 -23.72 4.55
C GLY A 75 -1.60 -24.06 4.94
N ILE A 76 -0.71 -23.07 4.84
CA ILE A 76 0.69 -23.16 5.26
C ILE A 76 1.24 -21.77 5.60
N ASP A 77 2.27 -21.69 6.44
CA ASP A 77 3.07 -20.48 6.65
C ASP A 77 4.25 -20.42 5.68
N GLN A 78 3.99 -20.07 4.42
CA GLN A 78 5.04 -19.84 3.42
C GLN A 78 5.25 -18.33 3.25
N GLU A 79 5.88 -17.69 4.24
CA GLU A 79 6.23 -16.27 4.22
C GLU A 79 7.45 -15.99 3.31
N ASN A 80 8.22 -17.05 3.00
CA ASN A 80 9.54 -17.02 2.37
C ASN A 80 10.63 -16.49 3.31
N GLY A 81 11.86 -16.36 2.78
CA GLY A 81 13.05 -16.06 3.56
C GLY A 81 13.20 -16.94 4.80
N LEU A 82 13.26 -16.33 5.98
CA LEU A 82 13.46 -17.04 7.25
C LEU A 82 12.33 -18.04 7.57
N VAL A 83 11.08 -17.72 7.24
CA VAL A 83 9.92 -18.60 7.49
C VAL A 83 9.48 -19.24 6.18
N THR A 84 10.15 -20.35 5.85
CA THR A 84 9.94 -21.13 4.63
C THR A 84 9.69 -22.59 5.02
N ARG A 85 8.55 -23.17 4.63
CA ARG A 85 8.22 -24.58 4.92
C ARG A 85 8.60 -25.49 3.76
N ILE A 86 8.24 -25.10 2.53
CA ILE A 86 8.68 -25.75 1.30
C ILE A 86 9.96 -25.04 0.84
N SER A 87 11.10 -25.65 1.13
CA SER A 87 12.44 -25.09 0.92
C SER A 87 13.24 -25.94 -0.08
N PRO A 88 14.41 -25.47 -0.54
CA PRO A 88 15.31 -26.31 -1.33
C PRO A 88 15.63 -27.63 -0.59
N PRO A 89 15.75 -28.75 -1.32
CA PRO A 89 15.73 -28.89 -2.78
C PRO A 89 14.33 -29.05 -3.41
N ILE A 90 13.23 -28.98 -2.64
CA ILE A 90 11.87 -29.19 -3.16
C ILE A 90 11.43 -28.01 -4.03
N ALA A 91 11.52 -26.79 -3.49
CA ALA A 91 11.18 -25.56 -4.18
C ALA A 91 12.33 -24.55 -4.09
N ALA A 92 12.40 -23.62 -5.06
CA ALA A 92 13.38 -22.53 -4.99
C ALA A 92 13.16 -21.65 -3.75
N GLN A 93 14.26 -21.23 -3.11
CA GLN A 93 14.19 -20.22 -2.06
C GLN A 93 13.84 -18.87 -2.68
N LEU A 94 12.85 -18.20 -2.10
CA LEU A 94 12.43 -16.85 -2.47
C LEU A 94 12.76 -15.88 -1.32
N PRO A 95 12.96 -14.58 -1.61
CA PRO A 95 13.25 -13.57 -0.60
C PRO A 95 12.10 -13.41 0.39
N GLY A 96 12.44 -13.21 1.65
CA GLY A 96 11.50 -12.89 2.71
C GLY A 96 11.08 -11.42 2.73
N PRO A 97 10.18 -11.04 3.66
CA PRO A 97 9.59 -9.71 3.69
C PRO A 97 10.60 -8.56 3.82
N MET A 98 11.56 -8.60 4.74
CA MET A 98 12.51 -7.48 4.90
C MET A 98 13.48 -7.36 3.72
N ALA A 99 13.89 -8.47 3.12
CA ALA A 99 14.64 -8.46 1.88
C ALA A 99 13.84 -7.76 0.77
N LEU A 100 12.56 -8.10 0.59
CA LEU A 100 11.68 -7.37 -0.33
C LEU A 100 11.50 -5.89 0.07
N GLY A 101 11.43 -5.61 1.37
CA GLY A 101 11.45 -4.27 1.96
C GLY A 101 12.59 -3.41 1.44
N ALA A 102 13.80 -3.96 1.48
CA ALA A 102 15.02 -3.28 1.07
C ALA A 102 15.07 -2.94 -0.44
N THR A 103 14.21 -3.56 -1.25
CA THR A 103 14.08 -3.24 -2.68
C THR A 103 13.18 -2.04 -2.95
N TYR A 104 12.26 -1.70 -2.04
CA TYR A 104 11.19 -0.71 -2.22
C TYR A 104 10.27 -0.96 -3.44
N ALA A 105 10.34 -2.13 -4.07
CA ALA A 105 9.69 -2.45 -5.33
C ALA A 105 8.45 -3.34 -5.12
N SER A 106 7.25 -2.75 -5.21
CA SER A 106 5.99 -3.49 -5.06
C SER A 106 5.77 -4.53 -6.16
N GLU A 107 6.18 -4.24 -7.40
CA GLU A 107 6.07 -5.20 -8.50
C GLU A 107 6.88 -6.47 -8.23
N LEU A 108 8.09 -6.31 -7.69
CA LEU A 108 8.93 -7.46 -7.33
C LEU A 108 8.30 -8.28 -6.19
N ALA A 109 7.70 -7.61 -5.19
CA ALA A 109 6.97 -8.30 -4.13
C ALA A 109 5.73 -9.07 -4.68
N LYS A 110 5.02 -8.49 -5.66
CA LYS A 110 3.93 -9.16 -6.36
C LYS A 110 4.42 -10.37 -7.15
N GLU A 111 5.51 -10.26 -7.89
CA GLU A 111 6.09 -11.36 -8.65
C GLU A 111 6.55 -12.51 -7.73
N VAL A 112 7.15 -12.19 -6.58
CA VAL A 112 7.50 -13.18 -5.55
C VAL A 112 6.24 -13.85 -4.99
N GLY A 113 5.20 -13.08 -4.67
CA GLY A 113 3.89 -13.62 -4.27
C GLY A 113 3.29 -14.53 -5.34
N THR A 114 3.47 -14.20 -6.62
CA THR A 114 2.99 -14.99 -7.77
C THR A 114 3.71 -16.32 -7.86
N VAL A 115 5.05 -16.35 -7.85
CA VAL A 115 5.82 -17.61 -7.91
C VAL A 115 5.59 -18.47 -6.65
N THR A 116 5.42 -17.83 -5.50
CA THR A 116 5.01 -18.52 -4.26
C THR A 116 3.65 -19.18 -4.45
N GLY A 117 2.66 -18.44 -4.98
CA GLY A 117 1.33 -18.95 -5.28
C GLY A 117 1.33 -20.10 -6.28
N GLU A 118 2.10 -20.01 -7.37
CA GLU A 118 2.29 -21.08 -8.35
C GLU A 118 2.85 -22.35 -7.69
N THR A 119 3.83 -22.20 -6.80
CA THR A 119 4.47 -23.30 -6.07
C THR A 119 3.50 -23.97 -5.11
N LEU A 120 2.82 -23.19 -4.27
CA LEU A 120 1.82 -23.70 -3.32
C LEU A 120 0.69 -24.41 -4.05
N ARG A 121 0.20 -23.80 -5.13
CA ARG A 121 -0.83 -24.38 -5.98
C ARG A 121 -0.36 -25.70 -6.57
N LEU A 122 0.86 -25.82 -7.08
CA LEU A 122 1.38 -27.09 -7.63
C LEU A 122 1.25 -28.26 -6.63
N PHE A 123 1.48 -27.98 -5.34
CA PHE A 123 1.36 -28.94 -4.24
C PHE A 123 -0.04 -29.08 -3.65
N GLY A 124 -1.07 -28.49 -4.26
CA GLY A 124 -2.46 -28.59 -3.79
C GLY A 124 -2.80 -27.71 -2.59
N ILE A 125 -1.87 -26.85 -2.16
CA ILE A 125 -2.08 -25.86 -1.11
C ILE A 125 -2.85 -24.68 -1.70
N ASN A 126 -3.88 -24.22 -1.01
CA ASN A 126 -4.83 -23.23 -1.51
C ASN A 126 -5.04 -22.04 -0.56
N MET A 127 -4.32 -22.01 0.56
CA MET A 127 -4.26 -20.89 1.48
C MET A 127 -2.82 -20.67 1.94
N ASN A 128 -2.41 -19.42 2.09
CA ASN A 128 -1.13 -19.06 2.66
C ASN A 128 -1.36 -18.06 3.80
N TYR A 129 -0.83 -18.35 4.99
CA TYR A 129 -0.88 -17.46 6.14
C TYR A 129 0.21 -16.39 6.01
N ALA A 130 0.16 -15.66 4.91
CA ALA A 130 1.06 -14.59 4.52
C ALA A 130 0.27 -13.64 3.59
N PRO A 131 0.67 -12.37 3.46
CA PRO A 131 1.91 -11.76 3.97
C PRO A 131 1.80 -11.14 5.37
N VAL A 132 2.96 -10.88 5.98
CA VAL A 132 3.05 -10.17 7.27
C VAL A 132 2.88 -8.66 7.05
N CYS A 133 1.94 -8.07 7.79
CA CYS A 133 1.61 -6.65 7.85
C CYS A 133 2.16 -5.95 9.10
N ASP A 134 2.83 -6.68 9.99
CA ASP A 134 3.48 -6.09 11.17
C ASP A 134 4.59 -5.12 10.76
N ILE A 135 4.73 -4.03 11.50
CA ILE A 135 5.73 -2.99 11.28
C ILE A 135 6.83 -3.20 12.31
N ASN A 136 8.07 -3.45 11.89
CA ASN A 136 9.16 -3.69 12.82
C ASN A 136 9.68 -2.38 13.45
N SER A 137 8.84 -1.73 14.25
CA SER A 137 9.13 -0.47 14.95
C SER A 137 10.02 -0.66 16.17
N GLU A 138 10.03 -1.85 16.78
CA GLU A 138 10.92 -2.23 17.87
C GLU A 138 12.11 -3.05 17.31
N PRO A 139 13.33 -2.50 17.26
CA PRO A 139 14.52 -3.20 16.75
C PRO A 139 14.89 -4.50 17.48
N LEU A 140 14.44 -4.66 18.74
CA LEU A 140 14.67 -5.86 19.55
C LEU A 140 13.52 -6.87 19.48
N ASN A 141 12.56 -6.70 18.56
CA ASN A 141 11.44 -7.62 18.42
C ASN A 141 11.92 -9.05 18.10
N PRO A 142 11.67 -10.03 18.99
CA PRO A 142 12.22 -11.38 18.86
C PRO A 142 11.41 -12.29 17.91
N VAL A 143 10.23 -11.85 17.45
CA VAL A 143 9.25 -12.68 16.72
C VAL A 143 9.09 -12.23 15.27
N ILE A 144 9.01 -10.93 15.04
CA ILE A 144 8.77 -10.34 13.72
C ILE A 144 10.10 -10.12 13.00
N GLY A 145 10.93 -9.18 13.45
CA GLY A 145 12.24 -8.90 12.83
C GLY A 145 12.16 -8.85 11.31
N VAL A 146 12.95 -9.68 10.64
CA VAL A 146 13.01 -9.79 9.16
C VAL A 146 11.73 -10.30 8.48
N ARG A 147 10.74 -10.79 9.24
CA ARG A 147 9.41 -11.15 8.75
C ARG A 147 8.55 -9.92 8.46
N SER A 148 8.91 -8.74 8.95
CA SER A 148 8.30 -7.49 8.49
C SER A 148 9.00 -6.99 7.23
N PHE A 149 8.26 -6.28 6.37
CA PHE A 149 8.85 -5.54 5.26
C PHE A 149 9.67 -4.31 5.69
N GLY A 150 9.60 -3.87 6.95
CA GLY A 150 10.37 -2.72 7.46
C GLY A 150 9.67 -1.99 8.60
N ASP A 151 10.15 -0.79 8.93
CA ASP A 151 9.61 0.03 10.03
C ASP A 151 8.67 1.15 9.57
N HIS A 152 8.45 1.29 8.25
CA HIS A 152 7.61 2.34 7.69
C HIS A 152 6.20 1.80 7.37
N PRO A 153 5.13 2.27 8.07
CA PRO A 153 3.77 1.74 7.90
C PRO A 153 3.29 1.70 6.45
N GLY A 154 3.53 2.78 5.71
CA GLY A 154 3.13 2.86 4.30
C GLY A 154 3.92 1.96 3.34
N LEU A 155 5.17 1.58 3.67
CA LEU A 155 5.97 0.65 2.85
C LEU A 155 5.48 -0.77 3.10
N VAL A 156 5.34 -1.14 4.38
CA VAL A 156 4.84 -2.45 4.80
C VAL A 156 3.50 -2.74 4.17
N GLY A 157 2.53 -1.83 4.28
CA GLY A 157 1.22 -2.00 3.66
C GLY A 157 1.28 -2.21 2.15
N ARG A 158 2.15 -1.48 1.43
CA ARG A 158 2.29 -1.62 -0.03
C ARG A 158 2.84 -2.99 -0.43
N LEU A 159 3.93 -3.42 0.19
CA LEU A 159 4.61 -4.66 -0.19
C LEU A 159 3.82 -5.89 0.26
N ALA A 160 3.19 -5.83 1.44
CA ALA A 160 2.26 -6.85 1.88
C ALA A 160 1.08 -6.98 0.91
N CYS A 161 0.39 -5.90 0.55
CA CYS A 161 -0.74 -6.00 -0.37
C CYS A 161 -0.33 -6.48 -1.78
N ALA A 162 0.84 -6.05 -2.28
CA ALA A 162 1.38 -6.55 -3.55
C ALA A 162 1.66 -8.06 -3.52
N THR A 163 2.26 -8.55 -2.43
CA THR A 163 2.49 -9.99 -2.22
C THR A 163 1.16 -10.75 -2.15
N ALA A 164 0.17 -10.22 -1.44
CA ALA A 164 -1.17 -10.81 -1.34
C ALA A 164 -1.86 -10.87 -2.71
N GLN A 165 -1.72 -9.83 -3.54
CA GLN A 165 -2.22 -9.82 -4.91
C GLN A 165 -1.61 -10.96 -5.74
N GLY A 166 -0.29 -11.16 -5.68
CA GLY A 166 0.37 -12.27 -6.38
C GLY A 166 -0.17 -13.64 -5.98
N LEU A 167 -0.37 -13.88 -4.67
CA LEU A 167 -0.98 -15.12 -4.16
C LEU A 167 -2.42 -15.30 -4.67
N ARG A 168 -3.23 -14.24 -4.59
CA ARG A 168 -4.64 -14.22 -5.02
C ARG A 168 -4.79 -14.57 -6.50
N GLU A 169 -3.94 -14.01 -7.35
CA GLU A 169 -3.94 -14.26 -8.81
C GLU A 169 -3.70 -15.75 -9.12
N GLN A 170 -2.97 -16.47 -8.27
CA GLN A 170 -2.72 -17.91 -8.38
C GLN A 170 -3.77 -18.77 -7.67
N LYS A 171 -4.89 -18.16 -7.25
CA LYS A 171 -5.98 -18.84 -6.52
C LYS A 171 -5.49 -19.49 -5.22
N VAL A 172 -4.56 -18.84 -4.53
CA VAL A 172 -4.16 -19.13 -3.15
C VAL A 172 -4.69 -17.99 -2.29
N VAL A 173 -5.48 -18.31 -1.27
CA VAL A 173 -6.06 -17.32 -0.35
C VAL A 173 -4.93 -16.70 0.48
N PRO A 174 -4.65 -15.38 0.36
CA PRO A 174 -3.74 -14.70 1.26
C PRO A 174 -4.43 -14.39 2.60
N SER A 175 -3.65 -14.39 3.67
CA SER A 175 -4.10 -13.96 5.00
C SER A 175 -3.08 -13.00 5.59
N VAL A 176 -3.43 -11.72 5.69
CA VAL A 176 -2.54 -10.71 6.30
C VAL A 176 -2.49 -10.86 7.81
N LYS A 177 -1.32 -10.64 8.41
CA LYS A 177 -1.09 -10.92 9.85
C LYS A 177 -0.03 -10.02 10.50
N HIS A 178 0.01 -9.80 11.81
CA HIS A 178 -0.92 -10.33 12.82
C HIS A 178 -1.70 -9.16 13.41
N PHE A 179 -2.99 -9.06 13.09
CA PHE A 179 -3.83 -7.95 13.50
C PHE A 179 -3.96 -7.89 15.03
N PRO A 180 -3.79 -6.73 15.68
CA PRO A 180 -3.72 -5.39 15.10
C PRO A 180 -2.31 -4.86 14.82
N GLY A 181 -1.26 -5.65 15.09
CA GLY A 181 0.15 -5.32 14.84
C GLY A 181 1.05 -5.83 15.97
N HIS A 182 1.93 -6.78 15.66
CA HIS A 182 2.84 -7.45 16.60
C HIS A 182 4.27 -6.88 16.61
N GLY A 183 4.56 -5.97 15.68
CA GLY A 183 5.92 -5.49 15.45
C GLY A 183 6.50 -4.57 16.53
N ASP A 184 5.69 -4.11 17.48
CA ASP A 184 6.10 -3.25 18.61
C ASP A 184 6.10 -3.99 19.96
N THR A 185 6.63 -5.21 19.98
CA THR A 185 6.72 -6.02 21.19
C THR A 185 8.14 -6.55 21.40
N ALA A 186 8.57 -6.57 22.66
CA ALA A 186 9.81 -7.23 23.10
C ALA A 186 9.55 -8.62 23.73
N VAL A 187 8.28 -9.05 23.79
CA VAL A 187 7.83 -10.33 24.35
C VAL A 187 7.31 -11.20 23.23
N ASP A 188 7.75 -12.45 23.19
CA ASP A 188 7.29 -13.43 22.22
C ASP A 188 5.97 -14.09 22.66
N SER A 189 4.94 -14.02 21.81
CA SER A 189 3.63 -14.61 22.07
C SER A 189 3.63 -16.14 22.19
N HIS A 190 4.69 -16.82 21.73
CA HIS A 190 4.86 -18.26 21.94
C HIS A 190 5.18 -18.62 23.38
N TYR A 191 5.71 -17.68 24.18
CA TYR A 191 6.20 -17.91 25.54
C TYR A 191 5.53 -17.04 26.61
N GLY A 192 4.63 -16.12 26.21
CA GLY A 192 3.89 -15.24 27.13
C GLY A 192 2.87 -14.36 26.40
N LEU A 193 2.15 -13.49 27.12
CA LEU A 193 1.21 -12.53 26.54
C LEU A 193 1.90 -11.16 26.34
N PRO A 194 2.18 -10.72 25.11
CA PRO A 194 2.69 -9.38 24.86
C PRO A 194 1.63 -8.33 25.17
N VAL A 195 2.06 -7.18 25.68
CA VAL A 195 1.18 -6.05 26.02
C VAL A 195 1.65 -4.82 25.25
N ILE A 196 0.74 -4.19 24.51
CA ILE A 196 1.00 -2.91 23.83
C ILE A 196 0.11 -1.84 24.48
N SER A 197 0.73 -0.83 25.10
CA SER A 197 0.03 0.26 25.82
C SER A 197 -0.25 1.48 24.93
N LYS A 198 -0.33 1.30 23.62
CA LYS A 198 -0.60 2.39 22.66
C LYS A 198 -2.06 2.80 22.67
N THR A 199 -2.32 4.10 22.59
CA THR A 199 -3.67 4.63 22.39
C THR A 199 -4.19 4.32 20.99
N ARG A 200 -5.49 4.46 20.79
CA ARG A 200 -6.12 4.28 19.48
C ARG A 200 -5.51 5.17 18.39
N GLU A 201 -5.24 6.43 18.69
CA GLU A 201 -4.64 7.37 17.75
C GLU A 201 -3.22 6.94 17.33
N GLN A 202 -2.42 6.43 18.29
CA GLN A 202 -1.08 5.92 18.01
C GLN A 202 -1.12 4.69 17.10
N LEU A 203 -2.03 3.74 17.37
CA LEU A 203 -2.25 2.57 16.53
C LEU A 203 -2.69 2.96 15.11
N ASP A 204 -3.56 3.97 14.97
CA ASP A 204 -4.00 4.47 13.66
C ASP A 204 -2.88 5.14 12.85
N LYS A 205 -1.90 5.77 13.54
CA LYS A 205 -0.72 6.37 12.89
C LYS A 205 0.31 5.33 12.45
N CYS A 206 0.36 4.16 13.10
CA CYS A 206 1.36 3.11 12.86
C CYS A 206 0.72 1.75 12.54
N GLU A 207 0.48 0.90 13.54
CA GLU A 207 0.19 -0.54 13.43
C GLU A 207 -1.00 -0.85 12.52
N LEU A 208 -2.06 -0.04 12.56
CA LEU A 208 -3.29 -0.28 11.80
C LEU A 208 -3.18 0.13 10.32
N ARG A 209 -2.16 0.92 9.92
CA ARG A 209 -2.07 1.43 8.54
C ARG A 209 -1.96 0.31 7.49
N PRO A 210 -1.10 -0.71 7.62
CA PRO A 210 -1.06 -1.84 6.70
C PRO A 210 -2.40 -2.58 6.61
N PHE A 211 -3.08 -2.79 7.74
CA PHE A 211 -4.37 -3.47 7.77
C PHE A 211 -5.49 -2.65 7.10
N ARG A 212 -5.57 -1.34 7.37
CA ARG A 212 -6.53 -0.44 6.70
C ARG A 212 -6.36 -0.45 5.19
N ARG A 213 -5.12 -0.52 4.72
CA ARG A 213 -4.83 -0.66 3.29
C ARG A 213 -5.29 -2.01 2.76
N ALA A 214 -4.93 -3.11 3.44
CA ALA A 214 -5.32 -4.45 3.01
C ALA A 214 -6.84 -4.62 2.95
N THR A 215 -7.58 -4.08 3.93
CA THR A 215 -9.05 -4.13 3.92
C THR A 215 -9.66 -3.27 2.83
N ALA A 216 -9.12 -2.06 2.58
CA ALA A 216 -9.53 -1.22 1.46
C ALA A 216 -9.27 -1.88 0.09
N GLU A 217 -8.20 -2.68 -0.02
CA GLU A 217 -7.86 -3.50 -1.20
C GLU A 217 -8.62 -4.84 -1.26
N GLY A 218 -9.57 -5.07 -0.35
CA GLY A 218 -10.44 -6.25 -0.38
C GLY A 218 -9.74 -7.57 -0.03
N ILE A 219 -8.78 -7.55 0.92
CA ILE A 219 -8.10 -8.77 1.39
C ILE A 219 -9.09 -9.87 1.80
N GLU A 220 -8.75 -11.12 1.51
CA GLU A 220 -9.60 -12.30 1.75
C GLU A 220 -9.74 -12.65 3.23
N ALA A 221 -8.60 -12.64 3.93
CA ALA A 221 -8.47 -13.08 5.31
C ALA A 221 -7.51 -12.18 6.10
N VAL A 222 -7.82 -12.00 7.38
CA VAL A 222 -6.96 -11.31 8.35
C VAL A 222 -6.78 -12.24 9.55
N MET A 223 -5.52 -12.54 9.88
CA MET A 223 -5.18 -13.32 11.07
C MET A 223 -4.91 -12.39 12.25
N THR A 224 -5.47 -12.70 13.41
CA THR A 224 -5.33 -11.93 14.65
C THR A 224 -4.05 -12.31 15.40
N ALA A 225 -3.61 -11.47 16.33
CA ALA A 225 -2.48 -11.73 17.22
C ALA A 225 -2.97 -11.93 18.67
N HIS A 226 -2.22 -12.70 19.44
CA HIS A 226 -2.45 -12.85 20.88
C HIS A 226 -1.72 -11.76 21.66
N ILE A 227 -2.19 -10.51 21.55
CA ILE A 227 -1.58 -9.32 22.18
C ILE A 227 -2.62 -8.59 23.01
N SER A 228 -2.31 -8.23 24.25
CA SER A 228 -3.19 -7.39 25.09
C SER A 228 -3.05 -5.92 24.72
N LEU A 229 -4.19 -5.21 24.63
CA LEU A 229 -4.26 -3.78 24.31
C LEU A 229 -5.06 -3.01 25.38
N PRO A 230 -4.47 -2.71 26.55
CA PRO A 230 -5.20 -2.11 27.68
C PRO A 230 -5.85 -0.75 27.38
N SER A 231 -5.32 0.01 26.40
CA SER A 231 -5.89 1.30 25.99
C SER A 231 -7.04 1.18 24.99
N ILE A 232 -7.34 -0.03 24.52
CA ILE A 232 -8.46 -0.35 23.63
C ILE A 232 -9.53 -1.13 24.39
N ASP A 233 -9.10 -2.10 25.21
CA ASP A 233 -9.97 -2.97 25.99
C ASP A 233 -9.38 -3.13 27.41
N ASP A 234 -10.13 -2.68 28.41
CA ASP A 234 -9.73 -2.71 29.83
C ASP A 234 -9.91 -4.09 30.48
N SER A 235 -10.53 -5.05 29.78
CA SER A 235 -10.62 -6.45 30.22
C SER A 235 -9.28 -7.19 30.18
N HIS A 236 -8.25 -6.57 29.58
CA HIS A 236 -6.93 -7.15 29.34
C HIS A 236 -6.90 -8.38 28.43
N LEU A 237 -8.04 -8.74 27.82
CA LEU A 237 -8.12 -9.84 26.86
C LEU A 237 -7.14 -9.61 25.70
N PRO A 238 -6.46 -10.68 25.22
CA PRO A 238 -5.72 -10.61 23.97
C PRO A 238 -6.64 -10.17 22.83
N ALA A 239 -6.12 -9.45 21.84
CA ALA A 239 -6.89 -8.90 20.72
C ALA A 239 -7.71 -9.98 19.96
N THR A 240 -7.22 -11.22 19.94
CA THR A 240 -7.93 -12.38 19.39
C THR A 240 -9.25 -12.69 20.13
N LEU A 241 -9.34 -12.40 21.42
CA LEU A 241 -10.48 -12.66 22.30
C LEU A 241 -11.29 -11.39 22.63
N SER A 242 -10.84 -10.22 22.19
CA SER A 242 -11.45 -8.91 22.50
C SER A 242 -12.39 -8.45 21.40
N ALA A 243 -13.68 -8.32 21.71
CA ALA A 243 -14.66 -7.77 20.77
C ALA A 243 -14.36 -6.30 20.42
N GLU A 244 -13.84 -5.51 21.38
CA GLU A 244 -13.47 -4.11 21.14
C GLU A 244 -12.28 -4.00 20.19
N ALA A 245 -11.25 -4.83 20.35
CA ALA A 245 -10.14 -4.87 19.40
C ALA A 245 -10.59 -5.30 17.99
N LEU A 246 -11.44 -6.34 17.89
CA LEU A 246 -11.95 -6.81 16.60
C LEU A 246 -12.97 -5.85 15.96
N ASN A 247 -13.66 -5.02 16.75
CA ASN A 247 -14.55 -3.96 16.25
C ASN A 247 -13.78 -2.90 15.45
N ILE A 248 -12.49 -2.68 15.72
CA ILE A 248 -11.65 -1.82 14.88
C ILE A 248 -11.64 -2.35 13.44
N LEU A 249 -11.47 -3.66 13.27
CA LEU A 249 -11.48 -4.28 11.95
C LEU A 249 -12.90 -4.35 11.37
N ARG A 250 -13.88 -4.84 12.15
CA ARG A 250 -15.25 -5.07 11.68
C ARG A 250 -16.03 -3.80 11.41
N LYS A 251 -16.02 -2.85 12.34
CA LYS A 251 -16.81 -1.61 12.28
C LYS A 251 -16.01 -0.50 11.64
N ASP A 252 -14.82 -0.19 12.15
CA ASP A 252 -14.11 1.02 11.73
C ASP A 252 -13.41 0.88 10.38
N MET A 253 -13.01 -0.34 10.00
CA MET A 253 -12.48 -0.66 8.67
C MET A 253 -13.54 -1.28 7.74
N ASN A 254 -14.78 -1.48 8.22
CA ASN A 254 -15.89 -2.10 7.49
C ASN A 254 -15.50 -3.42 6.79
N TYR A 255 -14.78 -4.29 7.50
CA TYR A 255 -14.23 -5.52 6.94
C TYR A 255 -15.20 -6.71 7.06
N ASP A 256 -15.71 -7.19 5.93
CA ASP A 256 -16.60 -8.37 5.84
C ASP A 256 -15.87 -9.66 5.40
N GLY A 257 -14.54 -9.65 5.23
CA GLY A 257 -13.76 -10.85 4.93
C GLY A 257 -13.60 -11.78 6.15
N VAL A 258 -12.88 -12.89 5.99
CA VAL A 258 -12.70 -13.87 7.06
C VAL A 258 -11.70 -13.34 8.10
N VAL A 259 -12.02 -13.45 9.38
CA VAL A 259 -11.07 -13.24 10.49
C VAL A 259 -10.68 -14.59 11.08
N ILE A 260 -9.38 -14.84 11.19
CA ILE A 260 -8.81 -16.12 11.61
C ILE A 260 -7.96 -15.88 12.85
N THR A 261 -8.00 -16.79 13.82
CA THR A 261 -7.08 -16.71 14.95
C THR A 261 -5.65 -17.07 14.52
N ASP A 262 -4.63 -16.55 15.22
CA ASP A 262 -3.37 -17.29 15.33
C ASP A 262 -3.59 -18.61 16.10
N CYS A 263 -2.57 -19.47 16.18
CA CYS A 263 -2.68 -20.76 16.83
C CYS A 263 -3.05 -20.64 18.32
N LEU A 264 -4.25 -21.08 18.70
CA LEU A 264 -4.74 -20.97 20.08
C LEU A 264 -3.98 -21.86 21.09
N GLU A 265 -3.12 -22.77 20.62
CA GLU A 265 -2.23 -23.55 21.50
C GLU A 265 -0.97 -22.78 21.94
N MET A 266 -0.77 -21.55 21.48
CA MET A 266 0.30 -20.65 21.95
C MET A 266 0.03 -20.16 23.38
N ASP A 267 1.09 -19.93 24.15
CA ASP A 267 0.98 -19.55 25.58
C ASP A 267 0.28 -18.21 25.83
N GLY A 268 0.27 -17.31 24.84
CA GLY A 268 -0.55 -16.09 24.89
C GLY A 268 -2.06 -16.33 25.07
N ILE A 269 -2.55 -17.55 24.81
CA ILE A 269 -3.94 -17.97 25.05
C ILE A 269 -3.99 -19.17 26.00
N ARG A 270 -3.30 -20.27 25.63
CA ARG A 270 -3.34 -21.56 26.33
C ARG A 270 -3.07 -21.42 27.82
N ALA A 271 -2.03 -20.68 28.19
CA ALA A 271 -1.59 -20.59 29.58
C ALA A 271 -2.56 -19.84 30.50
N SER A 272 -3.34 -18.89 29.97
CA SER A 272 -4.24 -18.05 30.77
C SER A 272 -5.71 -18.46 30.69
N TYR A 273 -6.16 -18.97 29.54
CA TYR A 273 -7.59 -19.22 29.30
C TYR A 273 -7.91 -20.69 29.00
N GLY A 274 -6.91 -21.49 28.61
CA GLY A 274 -7.14 -22.78 27.96
C GLY A 274 -7.58 -22.60 26.50
N THR A 275 -7.17 -23.55 25.65
CA THR A 275 -7.41 -23.46 24.20
C THR A 275 -8.89 -23.56 23.87
N GLU A 276 -9.62 -24.44 24.55
CA GLU A 276 -11.03 -24.76 24.30
C GLU A 276 -11.93 -23.56 24.67
N GLN A 277 -11.68 -22.95 25.83
CA GLN A 277 -12.39 -21.73 26.23
C GLN A 277 -11.93 -20.52 25.40
N GLY A 278 -10.67 -20.48 24.98
CA GLY A 278 -10.15 -19.51 23.99
C GLY A 278 -10.91 -19.57 22.66
N ALA A 279 -11.21 -20.77 22.15
CA ALA A 279 -11.97 -20.97 20.92
C ALA A 279 -13.39 -20.38 21.01
N VAL A 280 -14.07 -20.60 22.12
CA VAL A 280 -15.40 -20.00 22.39
C VAL A 280 -15.33 -18.48 22.44
N LEU A 281 -14.33 -17.93 23.15
CA LEU A 281 -14.15 -16.48 23.27
C LEU A 281 -13.81 -15.83 21.92
N ALA A 282 -12.93 -16.43 21.13
CA ALA A 282 -12.54 -15.93 19.82
C ALA A 282 -13.73 -15.88 18.85
N LEU A 283 -14.54 -16.95 18.78
CA LEU A 283 -15.75 -16.97 17.96
C LEU A 283 -16.74 -15.88 18.42
N GLY A 284 -16.96 -15.77 19.74
CA GLY A 284 -17.82 -14.76 20.34
C GLY A 284 -17.36 -13.32 20.07
N ALA A 285 -16.05 -13.08 20.06
CA ALA A 285 -15.46 -11.76 19.82
C ALA A 285 -15.56 -11.29 18.36
N GLY A 286 -15.64 -12.22 17.39
CA GLY A 286 -15.79 -11.89 15.97
C GLY A 286 -14.85 -12.63 15.01
N CYS A 287 -14.04 -13.59 15.49
CA CYS A 287 -13.26 -14.48 14.63
C CYS A 287 -14.17 -15.51 13.95
N ASP A 288 -13.99 -15.73 12.65
CA ASP A 288 -14.81 -16.67 11.87
C ASP A 288 -14.15 -18.03 11.71
N SER A 289 -12.82 -18.11 11.83
CA SER A 289 -12.09 -19.38 11.78
C SER A 289 -11.10 -19.51 12.94
N ILE A 290 -11.07 -20.70 13.54
CA ILE A 290 -10.31 -21.02 14.75
C ILE A 290 -9.16 -21.96 14.38
N MET A 291 -7.94 -21.59 14.77
CA MET A 291 -6.72 -22.34 14.48
C MET A 291 -6.21 -23.11 15.70
N VAL A 292 -6.08 -24.44 15.57
CA VAL A 292 -5.58 -25.35 16.62
C VAL A 292 -4.61 -26.37 16.00
N CYS A 293 -3.30 -26.10 16.06
CA CYS A 293 -2.33 -26.69 15.13
C CYS A 293 -1.74 -28.06 15.52
N HIS A 294 -1.85 -28.52 16.76
CA HIS A 294 -0.99 -29.60 17.27
C HIS A 294 -1.74 -30.77 17.88
N THR A 295 -2.65 -30.52 18.82
CA THR A 295 -3.15 -31.58 19.72
C THR A 295 -4.57 -32.02 19.37
N TYR A 296 -4.75 -33.30 19.00
CA TYR A 296 -6.04 -33.85 18.58
C TYR A 296 -7.16 -33.71 19.63
N ASP A 297 -6.88 -34.08 20.88
CA ASP A 297 -7.89 -34.03 21.95
C ASP A 297 -8.38 -32.58 22.16
N VAL A 298 -7.47 -31.62 22.14
CA VAL A 298 -7.77 -30.18 22.23
C VAL A 298 -8.60 -29.69 21.04
N GLN A 299 -8.34 -30.19 19.83
CA GLN A 299 -9.12 -29.87 18.63
C GLN A 299 -10.57 -30.35 18.78
N VAL A 300 -10.77 -31.60 19.22
CA VAL A 300 -12.10 -32.18 19.47
C VAL A 300 -12.83 -31.42 20.56
N GLU A 301 -12.19 -31.23 21.71
CA GLU A 301 -12.80 -30.54 22.85
C GLU A 301 -13.15 -29.09 22.50
N SER A 302 -12.34 -28.39 21.72
CA SER A 302 -12.64 -27.03 21.27
C SER A 302 -13.90 -26.96 20.39
N ILE A 303 -14.09 -27.92 19.48
CA ILE A 303 -15.28 -27.99 18.63
C ILE A 303 -16.52 -28.26 19.47
N ASP A 304 -16.46 -29.25 20.37
CA ASP A 304 -17.57 -29.60 21.23
C ASP A 304 -17.89 -28.45 22.22
N LYS A 305 -16.89 -27.74 22.73
CA LYS A 305 -17.09 -26.56 23.60
C LYS A 305 -17.82 -25.41 22.91
N ILE A 306 -17.56 -25.18 21.62
CA ILE A 306 -18.32 -24.20 20.84
C ILE A 306 -19.76 -24.68 20.63
N CYS A 307 -19.98 -25.97 20.38
CA CYS A 307 -21.33 -26.52 20.28
C CYS A 307 -22.12 -26.29 21.57
N GLU A 308 -21.54 -26.61 22.73
CA GLU A 308 -22.14 -26.33 24.04
C GLU A 308 -22.45 -24.84 24.24
N ALA A 309 -21.53 -23.96 23.84
CA ALA A 309 -21.70 -22.52 23.96
C ALA A 309 -22.84 -21.98 23.07
N VAL A 310 -23.03 -22.56 21.89
CA VAL A 310 -24.14 -22.20 20.99
C VAL A 310 -25.48 -22.74 21.51
N GLU A 311 -25.52 -24.00 21.93
CA GLU A 311 -26.74 -24.63 22.48
C GLU A 311 -27.22 -23.95 23.77
N SER A 312 -26.29 -23.50 24.62
CA SER A 312 -26.61 -22.72 25.84
C SER A 312 -26.93 -21.25 25.57
N GLY A 313 -26.73 -20.76 24.34
CA GLY A 313 -26.93 -19.35 23.98
C GLY A 313 -25.80 -18.40 24.41
N LYS A 314 -24.71 -18.90 25.00
CA LYS A 314 -23.50 -18.12 25.33
C LYS A 314 -22.86 -17.51 24.08
N VAL A 315 -22.84 -18.27 22.97
CA VAL A 315 -22.56 -17.77 21.63
C VAL A 315 -23.87 -17.74 20.86
N PRO A 316 -24.37 -16.57 20.43
CA PRO A 316 -25.62 -16.50 19.69
C PRO A 316 -25.52 -17.30 18.38
N THR A 317 -26.58 -18.05 18.03
CA THR A 317 -26.63 -18.79 16.76
C THR A 317 -26.37 -17.90 15.56
N SER A 318 -26.84 -16.64 15.58
CA SER A 318 -26.57 -15.64 14.52
C SER A 318 -25.08 -15.39 14.30
N ARG A 319 -24.25 -15.43 15.36
CA ARG A 319 -22.78 -15.28 15.26
C ARG A 319 -22.15 -16.48 14.56
N LEU A 320 -22.60 -17.69 14.88
CA LEU A 320 -22.18 -18.92 14.19
C LEU A 320 -22.55 -18.87 12.69
N GLU A 321 -23.79 -18.48 12.38
CA GLU A 321 -24.26 -18.36 10.98
C GLU A 321 -23.44 -17.33 10.19
N GLU A 322 -23.10 -16.21 10.80
CA GLU A 322 -22.30 -15.16 10.19
C GLU A 322 -20.88 -15.67 9.86
N ALA A 323 -20.21 -16.33 10.82
CA ALA A 323 -18.89 -16.94 10.60
C ALA A 323 -18.94 -17.99 9.49
N PHE A 324 -19.91 -18.90 9.56
CA PHE A 324 -20.10 -19.96 8.56
C PHE A 324 -20.35 -19.39 7.16
N ARG A 325 -21.17 -18.34 7.04
CA ARG A 325 -21.41 -17.64 5.77
C ARG A 325 -20.12 -17.09 5.17
N ARG A 326 -19.27 -16.44 5.97
CA ARG A 326 -18.01 -15.85 5.45
C ARG A 326 -17.03 -16.92 5.00
N VAL A 327 -16.85 -17.97 5.82
CA VAL A 327 -15.95 -19.09 5.49
C VAL A 327 -16.42 -19.80 4.23
N THR A 328 -17.71 -20.12 4.11
CA THR A 328 -18.27 -20.79 2.92
C THR A 328 -18.26 -19.89 1.68
N ALA A 329 -18.54 -18.59 1.81
CA ALA A 329 -18.41 -17.65 0.71
C ALA A 329 -16.96 -17.56 0.19
N LEU A 330 -15.97 -17.58 1.07
CA LEU A 330 -14.57 -17.62 0.68
C LEU A 330 -14.21 -18.92 -0.03
N LYS A 331 -14.65 -20.08 0.49
CA LYS A 331 -14.48 -21.39 -0.16
C LYS A 331 -15.09 -21.38 -1.56
N ALA A 332 -16.33 -20.93 -1.70
CA ALA A 332 -17.03 -20.87 -2.99
C ALA A 332 -16.30 -20.00 -4.03
N ARG A 333 -15.61 -18.95 -3.60
CA ARG A 333 -14.87 -18.04 -4.48
C ARG A 333 -13.53 -18.61 -4.96
N PHE A 334 -12.87 -19.46 -4.18
CA PHE A 334 -11.50 -19.93 -4.44
C PHE A 334 -11.38 -21.41 -4.80
N LEU A 335 -12.33 -22.23 -4.34
CA LEU A 335 -12.21 -23.69 -4.35
C LEU A 335 -13.29 -24.33 -5.22
N SER A 336 -12.92 -25.40 -5.91
CA SER A 336 -13.85 -26.30 -6.59
C SER A 336 -13.33 -27.73 -6.51
N TRP A 337 -14.23 -28.71 -6.48
CA TRP A 337 -13.85 -30.12 -6.46
C TRP A 337 -13.04 -30.52 -7.69
N ASP A 338 -13.39 -30.00 -8.86
CA ASP A 338 -12.66 -30.25 -10.10
C ASP A 338 -11.20 -29.80 -9.98
N ALA A 339 -10.95 -28.63 -9.37
CA ALA A 339 -9.59 -28.15 -9.18
C ALA A 339 -8.84 -28.90 -8.07
N ALA A 340 -9.53 -29.27 -6.98
CA ALA A 340 -8.93 -29.93 -5.82
C ALA A 340 -8.50 -31.38 -6.11
N LEU A 341 -9.33 -32.12 -6.85
CA LEU A 341 -9.11 -33.54 -7.17
C LEU A 341 -8.44 -33.77 -8.52
N LYS A 342 -8.19 -32.72 -9.32
CA LYS A 342 -7.44 -32.86 -10.56
C LYS A 342 -6.04 -33.43 -10.25
N PRO A 343 -5.65 -34.57 -10.85
CA PRO A 343 -4.30 -35.09 -10.71
C PRO A 343 -3.31 -34.04 -11.21
N ARG A 344 -2.40 -33.64 -10.33
CA ARG A 344 -1.30 -32.74 -10.67
C ARG A 344 -0.07 -33.62 -10.81
N GLY A 345 0.64 -33.50 -11.92
CA GLY A 345 1.99 -34.05 -12.02
C GLY A 345 2.99 -33.06 -11.41
N LEU A 346 4.22 -33.52 -11.17
CA LEU A 346 5.36 -32.64 -10.89
C LEU A 346 5.99 -32.09 -12.18
N ASN A 347 5.35 -32.33 -13.33
CA ASN A 347 5.73 -31.76 -14.61
C ASN A 347 5.70 -30.23 -14.52
N GLY A 348 6.85 -29.60 -14.72
CA GLY A 348 7.01 -28.15 -14.58
C GLY A 348 7.64 -27.68 -13.27
N LEU A 349 7.77 -28.54 -12.23
CA LEU A 349 8.46 -28.16 -10.98
C LEU A 349 9.88 -27.65 -11.24
N THR A 350 10.63 -28.33 -12.12
CA THR A 350 11.98 -27.89 -12.52
C THR A 350 11.96 -26.49 -13.15
N SER A 351 11.02 -26.23 -14.08
CA SER A 351 10.90 -24.92 -14.74
C SER A 351 10.46 -23.84 -13.75
N LEU A 352 9.57 -24.18 -12.81
CA LEU A 352 9.12 -23.27 -11.76
C LEU A 352 10.26 -22.93 -10.80
N ASN A 353 11.07 -23.93 -10.41
CA ASN A 353 12.27 -23.72 -9.59
C ASN A 353 13.32 -22.88 -10.33
N GLN A 354 13.51 -23.05 -11.64
CA GLN A 354 14.39 -22.19 -12.43
C GLN A 354 13.87 -20.74 -12.49
N LYS A 355 12.57 -20.55 -12.70
CA LYS A 355 11.91 -19.23 -12.65
C LYS A 355 12.10 -18.58 -11.27
N GLY A 356 11.83 -19.32 -10.21
CA GLY A 356 12.00 -18.88 -8.83
C GLY A 356 13.45 -18.51 -8.50
N ALA A 357 14.42 -19.34 -8.88
CA ALA A 357 15.83 -19.05 -8.66
C ALA A 357 16.31 -17.79 -9.41
N LYS A 358 15.83 -17.57 -10.64
CA LYS A 358 16.12 -16.34 -11.39
C LYS A 358 15.53 -15.11 -10.69
N LEU A 359 14.27 -15.19 -10.27
CA LEU A 359 13.59 -14.11 -9.56
C LEU A 359 14.23 -13.81 -8.21
N ALA A 360 14.60 -14.85 -7.46
CA ALA A 360 15.32 -14.72 -6.20
C ALA A 360 16.65 -13.99 -6.41
N LYS A 361 17.43 -14.37 -7.43
CA LYS A 361 18.68 -13.67 -7.76
C LYS A 361 18.45 -12.19 -8.05
N GLU A 362 17.44 -11.84 -8.84
CA GLU A 362 17.08 -10.45 -9.15
C GLU A 362 16.68 -9.67 -7.88
N ALA A 363 15.87 -10.28 -7.04
CA ALA A 363 15.42 -9.67 -5.80
C ALA A 363 16.55 -9.47 -4.80
N TYR A 364 17.40 -10.49 -4.57
CA TYR A 364 18.54 -10.36 -3.68
C TYR A 364 19.56 -9.34 -4.19
N SER A 365 19.79 -9.29 -5.51
CA SER A 365 20.64 -8.24 -6.13
C SER A 365 20.10 -6.82 -5.92
N SER A 366 18.79 -6.70 -5.68
CA SER A 366 18.12 -5.43 -5.40
C SER A 366 17.89 -5.18 -3.92
N SER A 367 18.08 -6.18 -3.05
CA SER A 367 17.81 -6.07 -1.60
C SER A 367 19.07 -5.99 -0.77
N VAL A 368 20.13 -6.76 -1.06
CA VAL A 368 21.34 -6.77 -0.23
C VAL A 368 21.92 -5.35 -0.17
N THR A 369 22.14 -4.88 1.06
CA THR A 369 22.44 -3.48 1.32
C THR A 369 23.85 -3.32 1.86
N LEU A 370 24.68 -2.59 1.12
CA LEU A 370 25.91 -2.01 1.65
C LEU A 370 25.54 -0.79 2.50
N VAL A 371 25.41 -0.99 3.82
CA VAL A 371 24.96 0.02 4.77
C VAL A 371 26.00 1.14 4.88
N ARG A 372 27.27 0.77 5.06
CA ARG A 372 28.40 1.71 5.09
C ARG A 372 29.70 1.02 4.70
N ASP A 373 30.63 1.78 4.15
CA ASP A 373 32.02 1.39 3.89
C ASP A 373 32.94 2.61 4.11
N THR A 374 33.05 3.06 5.35
CA THR A 374 33.87 4.23 5.71
C THR A 374 35.37 3.90 5.73
N GLN A 375 35.74 2.62 5.73
CA GLN A 375 37.13 2.17 5.51
C GLN A 375 37.55 2.20 4.04
N SER A 376 36.59 2.20 3.11
CA SER A 376 36.86 2.06 1.67
C SER A 376 37.68 0.81 1.35
N ILE A 377 37.33 -0.32 1.98
CA ILE A 377 38.00 -1.61 1.74
C ILE A 377 37.35 -2.40 0.59
N LEU A 378 36.18 -1.97 0.11
CA LEU A 378 35.53 -2.58 -1.05
C LEU A 378 35.93 -1.86 -2.35
N PRO A 379 36.15 -2.59 -3.47
CA PRO A 379 36.06 -4.04 -3.61
C PRO A 379 37.21 -4.79 -2.94
N LEU A 380 36.92 -5.97 -2.38
CA LEU A 380 37.95 -6.88 -1.86
C LEU A 380 38.84 -7.41 -2.99
N SER A 381 40.11 -7.65 -2.69
CA SER A 381 41.02 -8.30 -3.64
C SER A 381 40.80 -9.82 -3.67
N PRO A 382 40.71 -10.46 -4.86
CA PRO A 382 40.70 -11.91 -5.00
C PRO A 382 41.94 -12.61 -4.42
N SER A 383 43.04 -11.88 -4.22
CA SER A 383 44.30 -12.41 -3.68
C SER A 383 44.48 -12.22 -2.17
N SER A 384 43.57 -11.51 -1.50
CA SER A 384 43.66 -11.29 -0.05
C SER A 384 43.49 -12.59 0.72
N LYS A 385 44.23 -12.77 1.80
CA LYS A 385 43.99 -13.82 2.77
C LYS A 385 42.79 -13.44 3.64
N ILE A 386 41.64 -14.07 3.39
CA ILE A 386 40.37 -13.76 4.07
C ILE A 386 40.09 -14.75 5.20
N ALA A 387 39.94 -14.25 6.42
CA ALA A 387 39.37 -15.01 7.54
C ALA A 387 37.85 -14.83 7.55
N PHE A 388 37.10 -15.90 7.30
CA PHE A 388 35.64 -15.92 7.34
C PHE A 388 35.16 -16.46 8.67
N LEU A 389 34.68 -15.58 9.54
CA LEU A 389 34.16 -15.92 10.86
C LEU A 389 32.67 -16.16 10.76
N PHE A 390 32.24 -17.36 11.13
CA PHE A 390 30.84 -17.77 11.09
C PHE A 390 30.45 -18.41 12.43
N PRO A 391 29.24 -18.16 12.97
CA PRO A 391 28.83 -18.74 14.24
C PRO A 391 28.68 -20.27 14.11
N GLY A 392 29.47 -21.02 14.87
CA GLY A 392 29.54 -22.50 14.80
C GLY A 392 28.57 -23.23 15.73
N ASP A 393 27.99 -22.53 16.70
CA ASP A 393 27.03 -23.09 17.66
C ASP A 393 25.58 -22.86 17.21
N LYS A 394 24.65 -23.51 17.93
CA LYS A 394 23.20 -23.30 17.80
C LYS A 394 22.84 -21.80 17.89
N THR A 395 22.63 -21.14 16.75
CA THR A 395 22.25 -19.72 16.64
C THR A 395 20.76 -19.52 16.89
N PRO A 396 20.32 -18.38 17.45
CA PRO A 396 18.90 -18.03 17.54
C PRO A 396 18.27 -18.09 16.14
N ALA A 397 17.13 -18.79 16.00
CA ALA A 397 16.39 -18.89 14.74
C ALA A 397 15.23 -17.89 14.63
N GLY A 398 14.99 -17.09 15.68
CA GLY A 398 13.81 -16.25 15.85
C GLY A 398 12.62 -17.03 16.41
N GLY A 399 11.78 -16.38 17.22
CA GLY A 399 10.70 -17.02 17.98
C GLY A 399 9.69 -17.81 17.14
N ALA A 400 9.34 -17.31 15.95
CA ALA A 400 8.40 -17.95 15.03
C ALA A 400 8.94 -19.21 14.31
N VAL A 401 10.27 -19.40 14.30
CA VAL A 401 10.89 -20.62 13.75
C VAL A 401 11.00 -21.70 14.84
N ASP A 402 11.17 -21.27 16.10
CA ASP A 402 11.22 -22.15 17.28
C ASP A 402 9.83 -22.57 17.80
N GLY A 403 8.77 -21.83 17.44
CA GLY A 403 7.38 -21.99 17.88
C GLY A 403 6.66 -23.31 17.54
N GLU A 404 7.28 -24.24 16.81
CA GLU A 404 6.77 -25.62 16.70
C GLU A 404 6.96 -26.44 18.01
N GLY A 405 7.42 -25.82 19.11
CA GLY A 405 7.70 -26.51 20.37
C GLY A 405 8.91 -27.45 20.31
N LEU A 406 9.73 -27.34 19.26
CA LEU A 406 10.84 -28.25 19.00
C LEU A 406 12.19 -27.75 19.57
N GLY A 407 12.27 -26.50 20.05
CA GLY A 407 13.51 -25.93 20.62
C GLY A 407 14.72 -26.00 19.67
N ARG A 408 14.47 -25.99 18.35
CA ARG A 408 15.48 -26.20 17.31
C ARG A 408 16.10 -24.86 16.91
N LYS A 409 17.01 -24.39 17.74
CA LYS A 409 18.02 -23.39 17.35
C LYS A 409 18.61 -23.77 15.98
N GLY A 410 18.65 -22.81 15.06
CA GLY A 410 19.14 -23.02 13.69
C GLY A 410 20.58 -23.54 13.71
N SER A 411 20.85 -24.59 12.94
CA SER A 411 22.21 -25.04 12.65
C SER A 411 22.47 -24.75 11.18
N TYR A 412 23.39 -23.81 10.94
CA TYR A 412 23.82 -23.42 9.60
C TYR A 412 25.17 -24.06 9.32
N ASN A 413 25.30 -24.69 8.15
CA ASN A 413 26.57 -25.29 7.74
C ASN A 413 27.47 -24.21 7.13
N ALA A 414 28.35 -23.65 7.96
CA ALA A 414 29.32 -22.62 7.60
C ALA A 414 30.15 -22.96 6.35
N SER A 415 30.45 -24.24 6.10
CA SER A 415 31.23 -24.65 4.93
C SER A 415 30.51 -24.41 3.60
N VAL A 416 29.17 -24.35 3.57
CA VAL A 416 28.41 -23.98 2.37
C VAL A 416 28.70 -22.52 1.99
N TYR A 417 28.70 -21.62 2.98
CA TYR A 417 29.01 -20.21 2.79
C TYR A 417 30.48 -20.00 2.42
N LEU A 418 31.41 -20.73 3.05
CA LEU A 418 32.82 -20.70 2.69
C LEU A 418 33.04 -21.10 1.22
N ASN A 419 32.33 -22.12 0.73
CA ASN A 419 32.46 -22.57 -0.66
C ASN A 419 32.00 -21.50 -1.65
N ILE A 420 30.99 -20.70 -1.32
CA ILE A 420 30.57 -19.55 -2.13
C ILE A 420 31.68 -18.50 -2.16
N LEU A 421 32.22 -18.15 -0.99
CA LEU A 421 33.31 -17.18 -0.89
C LEU A 421 34.54 -17.63 -1.69
N ARG A 422 34.84 -18.94 -1.68
CA ARG A 422 35.97 -19.53 -2.43
C ARG A 422 35.85 -19.47 -3.95
N GLN A 423 34.65 -19.27 -4.49
CA GLN A 423 34.48 -19.01 -5.93
C GLN A 423 35.06 -17.66 -6.34
N TRP A 424 35.17 -16.72 -5.40
CA TRP A 424 35.72 -15.37 -5.60
C TRP A 424 37.12 -15.20 -5.03
N ASN A 425 37.45 -15.93 -3.96
CA ASN A 425 38.75 -15.88 -3.29
C ASN A 425 39.16 -17.27 -2.78
N ASN A 426 40.11 -17.91 -3.48
CA ASN A 426 40.56 -19.27 -3.14
C ASN A 426 41.42 -19.34 -1.85
N GLN A 427 41.85 -18.21 -1.28
CA GLN A 427 42.61 -18.13 -0.03
C GLN A 427 41.72 -17.99 1.21
N ALA A 428 40.41 -17.86 1.03
CA ALA A 428 39.46 -17.77 2.13
C ALA A 428 39.45 -19.05 2.97
N PHE A 429 39.49 -18.89 4.29
CA PHE A 429 39.39 -19.97 5.26
C PHE A 429 38.38 -19.63 6.36
N GLU A 430 37.73 -20.65 6.88
CA GLU A 430 36.66 -20.52 7.86
C GLU A 430 37.23 -20.61 9.29
N ILE A 431 36.69 -19.75 10.17
CA ILE A 431 36.84 -19.86 11.62
C ILE A 431 35.43 -19.91 12.22
N GLN A 432 35.11 -21.01 12.88
CA GLN A 432 33.87 -21.11 13.66
C GLN A 432 34.08 -20.51 15.05
N TYR A 433 33.13 -19.67 15.47
CA TYR A 433 33.13 -19.06 16.80
C TYR A 433 31.84 -19.39 17.57
N GLY A 434 31.94 -19.45 18.89
CA GLY A 434 30.84 -19.80 19.79
C GLY A 434 30.91 -19.03 21.12
N PRO A 435 30.12 -19.41 22.15
CA PRO A 435 30.12 -18.75 23.45
C PRO A 435 31.48 -18.75 24.17
N ALA A 436 32.37 -19.71 23.84
CA ALA A 436 33.74 -19.75 24.35
C ALA A 436 34.68 -18.71 23.71
N GLY A 437 34.21 -17.97 22.69
CA GLY A 437 35.02 -17.04 21.93
C GLY A 437 35.95 -17.73 20.93
N LEU A 438 37.09 -17.10 20.63
CA LEU A 438 38.16 -17.64 19.78
C LEU A 438 39.30 -18.20 20.64
N SER A 439 39.83 -19.35 20.24
CA SER A 439 41.11 -19.86 20.77
C SER A 439 42.27 -18.93 20.41
N THR A 440 43.39 -19.06 21.12
CA THR A 440 44.60 -18.28 20.85
C THR A 440 45.09 -18.47 19.41
N GLU A 441 45.05 -19.71 18.91
CA GLU A 441 45.42 -20.04 17.53
C GLU A 441 44.49 -19.38 16.51
N GLN A 442 43.17 -19.42 16.75
CA GLN A 442 42.19 -18.75 15.89
C GLN A 442 42.39 -17.24 15.90
N LEU A 443 42.67 -16.63 17.06
CA LEU A 443 42.93 -15.20 17.16
C LEU A 443 44.19 -14.80 16.38
N SER A 444 45.26 -15.58 16.46
CA SER A 444 46.47 -15.35 15.65
C SER A 444 46.19 -15.45 14.14
N LEU A 445 45.29 -16.36 13.71
CA LEU A 445 44.86 -16.43 12.32
C LEU A 445 44.04 -15.21 11.89
N VAL A 446 43.19 -14.68 12.78
CA VAL A 446 42.44 -13.44 12.55
C VAL A 446 43.37 -12.24 12.41
N GLU A 447 44.35 -12.10 13.31
CA GLU A 447 45.33 -11.00 13.28
C GLU A 447 46.25 -11.07 12.05
N ALA A 448 46.50 -12.28 11.52
CA ALA A 448 47.31 -12.51 10.33
C ALA A 448 46.54 -12.49 8.99
N ALA A 449 45.24 -12.23 8.99
CA ALA A 449 44.42 -12.12 7.78
C ALA A 449 44.47 -10.70 7.20
N ASP A 450 44.45 -10.58 5.87
CA ASP A 450 44.39 -9.27 5.20
C ASP A 450 43.03 -8.61 5.41
N VAL A 451 41.96 -9.41 5.46
CA VAL A 451 40.58 -8.98 5.69
C VAL A 451 39.85 -10.02 6.53
N VAL A 452 39.05 -9.54 7.48
CA VAL A 452 38.11 -10.35 8.26
C VAL A 452 36.70 -10.15 7.73
N ILE A 453 36.00 -11.23 7.37
CA ILE A 453 34.56 -11.20 7.14
C ILE A 453 33.90 -11.82 8.37
N PHE A 454 33.19 -11.00 9.14
CA PHE A 454 32.47 -11.43 10.34
C PHE A 454 30.99 -11.56 10.02
N ALA A 455 30.48 -12.78 9.92
CA ALA A 455 29.06 -13.05 9.74
C ALA A 455 28.35 -13.18 11.09
N SER A 456 27.24 -12.47 11.27
CA SER A 456 26.39 -12.56 12.47
C SER A 456 24.96 -12.94 12.14
N ILE A 457 24.29 -13.64 13.07
CA ILE A 457 22.87 -14.00 12.97
C ILE A 457 22.20 -13.60 14.28
N ASN A 458 21.44 -12.50 14.23
CA ASN A 458 20.73 -11.92 15.38
C ASN A 458 21.68 -11.68 16.58
N ALA A 459 22.82 -11.01 16.36
CA ALA A 459 23.80 -10.73 17.40
C ALA A 459 23.22 -9.96 18.60
N ARG A 460 22.19 -9.11 18.41
CA ARG A 460 21.53 -8.43 19.54
C ARG A 460 20.86 -9.39 20.53
N GLU A 461 20.42 -10.56 20.06
CA GLU A 461 19.83 -11.63 20.87
C GLU A 461 20.91 -12.61 21.37
N SER A 462 22.18 -12.42 20.97
CA SER A 462 23.26 -13.38 21.15
C SER A 462 24.52 -12.69 21.66
N ALA A 463 24.61 -12.56 22.99
CA ALA A 463 25.67 -11.82 23.67
C ALA A 463 27.09 -12.18 23.19
N TYR A 464 27.39 -13.47 22.95
CA TYR A 464 28.72 -13.88 22.49
C TYR A 464 29.06 -13.36 21.08
N GLN A 465 28.09 -13.33 20.17
CA GLN A 465 28.29 -12.78 18.82
C GLN A 465 28.51 -11.27 18.90
N ARG A 466 27.69 -10.59 19.70
CA ARG A 466 27.78 -9.14 19.89
C ARG A 466 29.13 -8.72 20.47
N THR A 467 29.57 -9.37 21.53
CA THR A 467 30.85 -9.07 22.19
C THR A 467 32.02 -9.29 21.23
N LEU A 468 32.08 -10.45 20.56
CA LEU A 468 33.18 -10.74 19.64
C LEU A 468 33.20 -9.75 18.46
N GLY A 469 32.05 -9.45 17.85
CA GLY A 469 31.96 -8.51 16.74
C GLY A 469 32.43 -7.10 17.07
N LEU A 470 32.22 -6.64 18.31
CA LEU A 470 32.72 -5.34 18.80
C LEU A 470 34.21 -5.35 19.16
N GLU A 471 34.77 -6.51 19.52
CA GLU A 471 36.18 -6.66 19.86
C GLU A 471 37.08 -6.77 18.62
N LEU A 472 36.62 -7.45 17.57
CA LEU A 472 37.41 -7.73 16.36
C LEU A 472 38.02 -6.49 15.68
N PRO A 473 37.33 -5.35 15.50
CA PRO A 473 37.93 -4.20 14.83
C PRO A 473 39.09 -3.56 15.62
N ARG A 474 39.26 -3.89 16.92
CA ARG A 474 40.45 -3.52 17.70
C ARG A 474 41.66 -4.40 17.42
N ARG A 475 41.44 -5.60 16.87
CA ARG A 475 42.44 -6.65 16.62
C ARG A 475 42.88 -6.67 15.16
N ASN A 476 41.94 -6.52 14.23
CA ASN A 476 42.19 -6.42 12.80
C ASN A 476 41.31 -5.30 12.21
N ARG A 477 41.94 -4.31 11.57
CA ARG A 477 41.23 -3.10 11.13
C ARG A 477 40.41 -3.33 9.85
N PRO A 478 40.92 -3.96 8.77
CA PRO A 478 40.11 -4.34 7.61
C PRO A 478 39.08 -5.43 7.95
N MET A 479 37.86 -5.01 8.28
CA MET A 479 36.77 -5.93 8.63
C MET A 479 35.47 -5.56 7.94
N VAL A 480 34.84 -6.56 7.31
CA VAL A 480 33.45 -6.49 6.84
C VAL A 480 32.58 -7.22 7.85
N ALA A 481 31.70 -6.51 8.55
CA ALA A 481 30.64 -7.13 9.34
C ALA A 481 29.41 -7.38 8.44
N MET A 482 28.92 -8.62 8.42
CA MET A 482 27.76 -9.04 7.65
C MET A 482 26.65 -9.51 8.58
N ALA A 483 25.57 -8.73 8.69
CA ALA A 483 24.35 -9.17 9.34
C ALA A 483 23.56 -10.07 8.38
N LEU A 484 23.54 -11.37 8.72
CA LEU A 484 22.87 -12.38 7.93
C LEU A 484 21.39 -12.52 8.26
N CYS A 485 20.83 -11.75 9.19
CA CYS A 485 19.41 -11.79 9.50
C CYS A 485 18.94 -10.38 9.87
N ASN A 486 18.59 -10.12 11.13
CA ASN A 486 18.22 -8.78 11.57
C ASN A 486 19.34 -7.77 11.25
N PRO A 487 19.04 -6.66 10.53
CA PRO A 487 20.05 -5.68 10.14
C PRO A 487 20.55 -4.84 11.32
N TYR A 488 20.00 -5.02 12.52
CA TYR A 488 20.28 -4.23 13.71
C TYR A 488 21.57 -4.64 14.44
N ASP A 489 22.14 -5.81 14.13
CA ASP A 489 23.30 -6.41 14.83
C ASP A 489 24.42 -5.41 15.15
N PHE A 490 24.77 -4.57 14.17
CA PHE A 490 25.74 -3.49 14.30
C PHE A 490 25.30 -2.17 13.65
N LEU A 491 23.99 -1.96 13.48
CA LEU A 491 23.47 -0.80 12.74
C LEU A 491 23.81 0.55 13.41
N GLU A 492 23.78 0.61 14.72
CA GLU A 492 24.07 1.84 15.48
C GLU A 492 25.56 1.99 15.85
N ASP A 493 26.38 0.96 15.58
CA ASP A 493 27.79 0.93 15.95
C ASP A 493 28.66 1.56 14.87
N SER A 494 28.84 2.87 14.91
CA SER A 494 29.68 3.61 13.96
C SER A 494 31.15 3.17 13.93
N TYR A 495 31.63 2.47 14.96
CA TYR A 495 32.96 1.87 14.99
C TYR A 495 33.09 0.66 14.05
N ILE A 496 31.98 0.03 13.65
CA ILE A 496 31.93 -0.95 12.57
C ILE A 496 31.88 -0.19 11.25
N GLN A 497 33.05 -0.05 10.62
CA GLN A 497 33.23 0.87 9.50
C GLN A 497 32.81 0.30 8.14
N THR A 498 32.74 -1.02 7.98
CA THR A 498 32.18 -1.66 6.77
C THR A 498 31.12 -2.66 7.18
N TYR A 499 29.87 -2.42 6.77
CA TYR A 499 28.70 -3.15 7.24
C TYR A 499 27.74 -3.49 6.09
N VAL A 500 27.36 -4.76 5.99
CA VAL A 500 26.44 -5.30 4.98
C VAL A 500 25.27 -5.99 5.67
N ALA A 501 24.06 -5.75 5.18
CA ALA A 501 22.84 -6.42 5.61
C ALA A 501 22.27 -7.28 4.47
N THR A 502 21.97 -8.54 4.77
CA THR A 502 21.38 -9.49 3.81
C THR A 502 19.93 -9.86 4.13
N TYR A 503 19.45 -9.53 5.34
CA TYR A 503 18.07 -9.71 5.83
C TYR A 503 17.62 -11.15 6.05
N GLU A 504 18.43 -12.15 5.69
CA GLU A 504 18.10 -13.56 5.90
C GLU A 504 19.32 -14.45 5.63
N PRO A 505 19.50 -15.55 6.38
CA PRO A 505 20.74 -16.34 6.31
C PRO A 505 20.70 -17.34 5.15
N THR A 506 19.96 -17.06 4.08
CA THR A 506 19.82 -17.97 2.93
C THR A 506 21.09 -17.97 2.09
N VAL A 507 21.34 -19.09 1.42
CA VAL A 507 22.50 -19.29 0.55
C VAL A 507 22.45 -18.31 -0.63
N GLU A 508 21.25 -18.03 -1.12
CA GLU A 508 20.94 -17.11 -2.21
C GLU A 508 21.27 -15.66 -1.84
N ALA A 509 20.84 -15.18 -0.67
CA ALA A 509 21.16 -13.85 -0.18
C ALA A 509 22.67 -13.67 0.03
N PHE A 510 23.32 -14.66 0.65
CA PHE A 510 24.77 -14.64 0.87
C PHE A 510 25.57 -14.67 -0.43
N THR A 511 25.12 -15.41 -1.44
CA THR A 511 25.77 -15.45 -2.77
C THR A 511 25.86 -14.06 -3.39
N VAL A 512 24.76 -13.30 -3.34
CA VAL A 512 24.75 -11.91 -3.82
C VAL A 512 25.63 -11.04 -2.95
N ALA A 513 25.57 -11.19 -1.63
CA ALA A 513 26.38 -10.39 -0.72
C ALA A 513 27.88 -10.55 -0.99
N VAL A 514 28.35 -11.78 -1.22
CA VAL A 514 29.74 -12.06 -1.62
C VAL A 514 30.08 -11.37 -2.94
N GLU A 515 29.23 -11.47 -3.97
CA GLU A 515 29.45 -10.77 -5.25
C GLU A 515 29.63 -9.25 -5.03
N LEU A 516 28.82 -8.65 -4.15
CA LEU A 516 28.91 -7.23 -3.81
C LEU A 516 30.21 -6.85 -3.08
N LEU A 517 30.79 -7.75 -2.28
CA LEU A 517 32.09 -7.49 -1.64
C LEU A 517 33.21 -7.32 -2.68
N PHE A 518 33.14 -8.02 -3.82
CA PHE A 518 34.10 -7.90 -4.91
C PHE A 518 33.65 -6.90 -5.99
N ARG A 519 32.37 -6.50 -6.00
CA ARG A 519 31.76 -5.58 -6.99
C ARG A 519 30.74 -4.63 -6.33
N PRO A 520 31.19 -3.69 -5.46
CA PRO A 520 30.29 -2.89 -4.63
C PRO A 520 29.39 -1.94 -5.43
N HIS A 521 29.77 -1.56 -6.66
CA HIS A 521 28.96 -0.75 -7.56
C HIS A 521 27.65 -1.41 -8.00
N LEU A 522 27.48 -2.73 -7.77
CA LEU A 522 26.24 -3.45 -8.03
C LEU A 522 25.22 -3.34 -6.89
N ALA A 523 25.59 -2.79 -5.72
CA ALA A 523 24.71 -2.70 -4.57
C ALA A 523 23.57 -1.71 -4.82
N LYS A 524 22.33 -2.20 -4.75
CA LYS A 524 21.10 -1.41 -5.00
C LYS A 524 20.17 -1.34 -3.79
N GLY A 525 20.35 -2.21 -2.81
CA GLY A 525 19.52 -2.27 -1.61
C GLY A 525 19.60 -1.00 -0.78
N SER A 526 18.48 -0.66 -0.15
CA SER A 526 18.35 0.42 0.84
C SER A 526 17.82 -0.17 2.14
N LEU A 527 18.27 0.34 3.29
CA LEU A 527 17.74 -0.08 4.59
C LEU A 527 16.22 0.22 4.69
N PRO A 528 15.36 -0.79 4.90
CA PRO A 528 13.92 -0.58 5.11
C PRO A 528 13.58 -0.26 6.57
N VAL A 529 14.61 -0.04 7.41
CA VAL A 529 14.52 0.18 8.85
C VAL A 529 15.56 1.22 9.30
N GLY A 530 15.30 1.87 10.43
CA GLY A 530 16.16 2.90 11.02
C GLY A 530 15.64 4.33 10.79
N THR A 531 16.21 5.27 11.56
CA THR A 531 15.84 6.69 11.56
C THR A 531 16.29 7.42 10.28
N GLU A 532 17.46 7.07 9.75
CA GLU A 532 17.91 7.50 8.44
C GLU A 532 17.42 6.50 7.39
N LYS A 533 16.36 6.87 6.67
CA LYS A 533 15.85 6.10 5.53
C LYS A 533 16.56 6.63 4.29
N PRO A 534 17.56 5.93 3.72
CA PRO A 534 18.12 6.39 2.47
C PRO A 534 17.00 6.33 1.43
N ALA A 535 16.68 7.50 0.84
CA ALA A 535 15.88 7.54 -0.38
C ALA A 535 16.44 6.50 -1.36
N PRO A 536 15.61 5.86 -2.19
CA PRO A 536 16.10 4.90 -3.18
C PRO A 536 17.26 5.58 -3.91
N ARG A 537 18.48 5.03 -3.83
CA ARG A 537 19.69 5.73 -4.31
C ARG A 537 19.60 6.12 -5.79
N TRP A 538 18.65 5.54 -6.53
CA TRP A 538 18.34 5.81 -7.93
C TRP A 538 17.35 6.96 -8.18
N LEU A 539 16.70 7.53 -7.16
CA LEU A 539 15.65 8.54 -7.29
C LEU A 539 15.90 9.76 -6.38
N GLU A 540 15.95 10.94 -6.98
CA GLU A 540 16.01 12.23 -6.30
C GLU A 540 14.69 12.97 -6.47
N VAL A 541 14.11 13.50 -5.39
CA VAL A 541 12.96 14.43 -5.47
C VAL A 541 13.44 15.81 -5.06
N ARG A 542 13.14 16.82 -5.89
CA ARG A 542 13.50 18.21 -5.60
C ARG A 542 12.46 19.18 -6.14
N GLN A 543 12.55 20.43 -5.72
CA GLN A 543 11.74 21.52 -6.26
C GLN A 543 11.96 21.67 -7.78
N TYR A 544 10.86 21.86 -8.51
CA TYR A 544 10.84 22.11 -9.94
C TYR A 544 11.50 23.46 -10.26
N ALA A 545 12.37 23.45 -11.27
CA ALA A 545 13.01 24.63 -11.83
C ALA A 545 12.67 24.74 -13.31
N ALA A 546 11.85 25.72 -13.68
CA ALA A 546 11.30 25.85 -15.04
C ALA A 546 12.36 25.86 -16.15
N ALA A 547 13.47 26.56 -15.92
CA ALA A 547 14.56 26.68 -16.88
C ALA A 547 15.22 25.34 -17.23
N THR A 548 15.26 24.38 -16.32
CA THR A 548 15.97 23.10 -16.51
C THR A 548 15.04 21.90 -16.66
N ASP A 549 13.80 22.00 -16.15
CA ASP A 549 12.93 20.85 -15.98
C ASP A 549 11.74 20.85 -16.94
N PHE A 550 11.29 22.02 -17.43
CA PHE A 550 10.02 22.14 -18.15
C PHE A 550 9.94 21.20 -19.38
N SER A 551 11.00 21.14 -20.20
CA SER A 551 11.00 20.26 -21.38
C SER A 551 10.76 18.79 -21.01
N GLN A 552 11.38 18.32 -19.92
CA GLN A 552 11.23 16.93 -19.50
C GLN A 552 9.90 16.70 -18.76
N VAL A 553 9.41 17.69 -18.01
CA VAL A 553 8.05 17.67 -17.43
C VAL A 553 7.00 17.59 -18.53
N TYR A 554 7.17 18.33 -19.63
CA TYR A 554 6.29 18.26 -20.79
C TYR A 554 6.33 16.89 -21.48
N ASP A 555 7.50 16.27 -21.56
CA ASP A 555 7.62 14.88 -22.05
C ASP A 555 6.88 13.89 -21.17
N VAL A 556 7.04 13.98 -19.84
CA VAL A 556 6.31 13.15 -18.87
C VAL A 556 4.80 13.41 -18.98
N TRP A 557 4.37 14.66 -19.10
CA TRP A 557 2.95 15.01 -19.30
C TRP A 557 2.38 14.31 -20.53
N ARG A 558 3.03 14.43 -21.70
CA ARG A 558 2.58 13.80 -22.94
C ARG A 558 2.53 12.28 -22.86
N ALA A 559 3.47 11.66 -22.14
CA ALA A 559 3.55 10.22 -22.00
C ALA A 559 2.51 9.67 -21.01
N ALA A 560 2.32 10.34 -19.86
CA ALA A 560 1.44 9.89 -18.79
C ALA A 560 -0.02 10.29 -18.97
N LEU A 561 -0.29 11.40 -19.70
CA LEU A 561 -1.62 11.99 -19.86
C LEU A 561 -1.97 12.17 -21.35
N PRO A 562 -1.97 11.09 -22.16
CA PRO A 562 -2.11 11.18 -23.61
C PRO A 562 -3.47 11.72 -24.09
N SER A 563 -4.51 11.67 -23.26
CA SER A 563 -5.84 12.23 -23.53
C SER A 563 -5.96 13.73 -23.25
N TYR A 564 -4.99 14.34 -22.57
CA TYR A 564 -5.01 15.74 -22.14
C TYR A 564 -3.86 16.54 -22.76
N ARG A 565 -3.76 16.52 -24.09
CA ARG A 565 -2.65 17.12 -24.85
C ARG A 565 -2.80 18.63 -25.03
N VAL A 566 -2.22 19.39 -24.11
CA VAL A 566 -2.09 20.85 -24.25
C VAL A 566 -0.77 21.22 -24.94
N SER A 567 -0.73 22.41 -25.55
CA SER A 567 0.52 22.96 -26.09
C SER A 567 1.52 23.24 -24.97
N ALA A 568 2.81 23.25 -25.31
CA ALA A 568 3.87 23.60 -24.38
C ALA A 568 3.62 24.99 -23.76
N ASP A 569 3.31 25.99 -24.60
CA ASP A 569 3.05 27.37 -24.16
C ASP A 569 1.89 27.45 -23.16
N ASN A 570 0.75 26.80 -23.44
CA ASN A 570 -0.40 26.80 -22.55
C ASN A 570 -0.05 26.14 -21.21
N LEU A 571 0.72 25.04 -21.22
CA LEU A 571 1.13 24.37 -19.99
C LEU A 571 2.15 25.20 -19.21
N THR A 572 3.09 25.89 -19.86
CA THR A 572 4.04 26.79 -19.20
C THR A 572 3.31 27.91 -18.48
N GLU A 573 2.39 28.61 -19.16
CA GLU A 573 1.61 29.70 -18.56
C GLU A 573 0.72 29.20 -17.41
N ALA A 574 0.23 27.97 -17.48
CA ALA A 574 -0.56 27.38 -16.39
C ALA A 574 0.28 26.94 -15.19
N ILE A 575 1.48 26.40 -15.41
CA ILE A 575 2.40 26.02 -14.32
C ILE A 575 2.97 27.25 -13.63
N THR A 576 3.30 28.29 -14.40
CA THR A 576 3.94 29.50 -13.85
C THR A 576 3.19 30.74 -14.34
N PRO A 577 1.95 30.95 -13.84
CA PRO A 577 1.13 32.06 -14.32
C PRO A 577 1.78 33.40 -13.96
N PRO A 578 1.67 34.42 -14.85
CA PRO A 578 2.24 35.73 -14.55
C PRO A 578 1.60 36.31 -13.27
N PRO A 579 2.39 36.73 -12.26
CA PRO A 579 1.84 37.17 -10.96
C PRO A 579 0.85 38.33 -11.04
N HIS A 580 0.98 39.18 -12.05
CA HIS A 580 0.07 40.31 -12.29
C HIS A 580 -1.28 39.88 -12.90
N VAL A 581 -1.38 38.66 -13.45
CA VAL A 581 -2.60 38.09 -14.01
C VAL A 581 -3.29 37.16 -13.00
N LEU A 582 -2.51 36.27 -12.39
CA LEU A 582 -2.98 35.34 -11.37
C LEU A 582 -1.94 35.24 -10.25
N PRO A 583 -2.09 36.02 -9.17
CA PRO A 583 -1.21 35.93 -8.01
C PRO A 583 -1.53 34.63 -7.25
N VAL A 584 -0.71 33.61 -7.45
CA VAL A 584 -0.84 32.30 -6.79
C VAL A 584 0.53 31.82 -6.33
N GLU A 585 0.59 31.31 -5.11
CA GLU A 585 1.79 30.66 -4.59
C GLU A 585 1.83 29.19 -5.05
N SER A 586 3.02 28.70 -5.40
CA SER A 586 3.19 27.33 -5.91
C SER A 586 4.43 26.65 -5.32
N HIS A 587 4.38 25.33 -5.23
CA HIS A 587 5.49 24.50 -4.76
C HIS A 587 5.60 23.21 -5.59
N HIS A 588 5.95 23.34 -6.87
CA HIS A 588 6.02 22.18 -7.76
C HIS A 588 7.27 21.32 -7.49
N LEU A 589 7.15 19.99 -7.65
CA LEU A 589 8.26 19.05 -7.45
C LEU A 589 8.50 18.21 -8.70
N VAL A 590 9.74 17.78 -8.89
CA VAL A 590 10.15 16.79 -9.89
C VAL A 590 10.89 15.64 -9.24
N ALA A 591 10.70 14.44 -9.77
CA ALA A 591 11.44 13.25 -9.42
C ALA A 591 12.39 12.88 -10.57
N ARG A 592 13.66 12.65 -10.26
CA ARG A 592 14.74 12.43 -11.23
C ARG A 592 15.48 11.13 -10.96
N THR A 593 15.94 10.47 -12.01
CA THR A 593 16.88 9.35 -11.86
C THR A 593 18.26 9.83 -11.42
N SER A 594 18.92 9.11 -10.54
CA SER A 594 20.35 9.27 -10.26
C SER A 594 21.16 8.72 -11.45
N TYR A 595 22.36 9.29 -11.70
CA TYR A 595 23.38 8.96 -12.73
C TYR A 595 23.16 7.66 -13.57
N PRO A 596 23.32 7.68 -14.92
CA PRO A 596 24.14 8.60 -15.72
C PRO A 596 23.41 9.81 -16.32
N GLU A 597 22.10 9.72 -16.48
CA GLU A 597 21.29 10.79 -17.07
C GLU A 597 20.27 11.22 -16.01
N SER A 598 20.50 12.37 -15.39
CA SER A 598 19.57 12.96 -14.42
C SER A 598 18.28 13.37 -15.13
N LYS A 599 17.38 12.41 -15.35
CA LYS A 599 16.17 12.57 -16.17
C LYS A 599 14.93 12.69 -15.28
N VAL A 600 14.05 13.64 -15.58
CA VAL A 600 12.73 13.73 -14.92
C VAL A 600 11.90 12.52 -15.31
N VAL A 601 11.43 11.78 -14.30
CA VAL A 601 10.58 10.58 -14.45
C VAL A 601 9.20 10.76 -13.82
N GLY A 602 8.98 11.85 -13.09
CA GLY A 602 7.69 12.23 -12.54
C GLY A 602 7.68 13.65 -12.02
N PHE A 603 6.49 14.21 -11.81
CA PHE A 603 6.32 15.54 -11.22
C PHE A 603 5.00 15.65 -10.44
N CYS A 604 4.91 16.67 -9.58
CA CYS A 604 3.64 17.14 -9.04
C CYS A 604 3.54 18.68 -9.14
N LEU A 605 2.33 19.16 -9.46
CA LEU A 605 1.99 20.57 -9.55
C LEU A 605 1.12 20.95 -8.34
N LEU A 606 1.71 21.68 -7.40
CA LEU A 606 1.05 22.18 -6.19
C LEU A 606 0.81 23.69 -6.26
N PHE A 607 -0.40 24.13 -5.92
CA PHE A 607 -0.76 25.53 -5.71
C PHE A 607 -1.32 25.73 -4.30
N VAL A 608 -1.05 26.88 -3.68
CA VAL A 608 -1.50 27.18 -2.32
C VAL A 608 -2.71 28.12 -2.39
N ALA A 609 -3.78 27.73 -1.71
CA ALA A 609 -4.99 28.52 -1.52
C ALA A 609 -5.28 28.67 -0.02
N ALA A 610 -5.47 29.90 0.45
CA ALA A 610 -5.86 30.15 1.83
C ALA A 610 -7.39 30.12 1.97
N GLN A 611 -7.92 29.30 2.89
CA GLN A 611 -9.33 29.34 3.29
C GLN A 611 -9.43 29.42 4.82
N GLN A 612 -9.78 30.60 5.32
CA GLN A 612 -9.96 30.86 6.76
C GLN A 612 -8.74 30.30 7.55
N ASP A 613 -8.94 29.59 8.66
CA ASP A 613 -7.83 29.15 9.51
C ASP A 613 -7.08 27.89 9.03
N ILE A 614 -7.27 27.46 7.76
CA ILE A 614 -6.62 26.27 7.18
C ILE A 614 -5.99 26.61 5.82
N VAL A 615 -4.72 26.25 5.65
CA VAL A 615 -4.05 26.33 4.35
C VAL A 615 -4.46 25.13 3.50
N CYS A 616 -5.08 25.38 2.34
CA CYS A 616 -5.42 24.34 1.37
C CYS A 616 -4.34 24.31 0.29
N VAL A 617 -3.58 23.23 0.21
CA VAL A 617 -2.67 22.96 -0.91
C VAL A 617 -3.45 22.13 -1.93
N GLN A 618 -3.41 22.57 -3.18
CA GLN A 618 -4.14 22.00 -4.30
C GLN A 618 -3.19 21.20 -5.19
N LEU A 619 -3.37 19.89 -5.27
CA LEU A 619 -2.64 19.00 -6.16
C LEU A 619 -3.29 19.01 -7.54
N ALA A 620 -2.88 19.97 -8.36
CA ALA A 620 -3.40 20.17 -9.71
C ALA A 620 -3.08 19.01 -10.65
N ALA A 621 -1.88 18.44 -10.53
CA ALA A 621 -1.46 17.26 -11.29
C ALA A 621 -0.40 16.45 -10.54
N LEU A 622 -0.46 15.14 -10.67
CA LEU A 622 0.62 14.20 -10.34
C LEU A 622 0.76 13.23 -11.50
N ALA A 623 1.94 13.17 -12.10
CA ALA A 623 2.19 12.29 -13.22
C ALA A 623 3.57 11.63 -13.12
N VAL A 624 3.65 10.40 -13.58
CA VAL A 624 4.87 9.59 -13.63
C VAL A 624 4.95 8.97 -15.02
N ASP A 625 6.13 9.03 -15.63
CA ASP A 625 6.39 8.38 -16.91
C ASP A 625 5.98 6.90 -16.81
N PRO A 626 5.16 6.37 -17.74
CA PRO A 626 4.68 4.99 -17.70
C PRO A 626 5.77 3.94 -17.46
N LYS A 627 7.01 4.19 -17.92
CA LYS A 627 8.15 3.26 -17.72
C LYS A 627 8.62 3.18 -16.26
N PHE A 628 8.28 4.17 -15.44
CA PHE A 628 8.70 4.32 -14.05
C PHE A 628 7.53 4.25 -13.05
N GLN A 629 6.31 4.03 -13.53
CA GLN A 629 5.17 3.68 -12.68
C GLN A 629 5.42 2.35 -11.94
N GLY A 630 4.78 2.14 -10.79
CA GLY A 630 5.01 0.96 -9.93
C GLY A 630 6.34 0.98 -9.13
N ARG A 631 7.23 1.95 -9.38
CA ARG A 631 8.55 2.04 -8.72
C ARG A 631 8.61 3.03 -7.56
N GLY A 632 7.47 3.42 -7.01
CA GLY A 632 7.41 4.34 -5.87
C GLY A 632 7.56 5.84 -6.20
N VAL A 633 7.81 6.24 -7.45
CA VAL A 633 8.02 7.65 -7.85
C VAL A 633 6.89 8.58 -7.40
N GLY A 634 5.63 8.27 -7.74
CA GLY A 634 4.48 9.08 -7.32
C GLY A 634 4.29 9.11 -5.79
N THR A 635 4.75 8.06 -5.10
CA THR A 635 4.71 8.03 -3.63
C THR A 635 5.79 8.91 -3.02
N ALA A 636 6.98 8.95 -3.59
CA ALA A 636 8.06 9.83 -3.18
C ALA A 636 7.68 11.30 -3.36
N LEU A 637 7.07 11.65 -4.52
CA LEU A 637 6.54 12.99 -4.77
C LEU A 637 5.48 13.42 -3.73
N LEU A 638 4.53 12.53 -3.40
CA LEU A 638 3.54 12.83 -2.35
C LEU A 638 4.14 12.88 -0.95
N ALA A 639 5.16 12.07 -0.66
CA ALA A 639 5.85 12.11 0.63
C ALA A 639 6.59 13.44 0.81
N GLU A 640 7.30 13.90 -0.22
CA GLU A 640 7.98 15.20 -0.21
C GLU A 640 6.99 16.36 -0.10
N CYS A 641 5.86 16.29 -0.83
CA CYS A 641 4.75 17.24 -0.68
C CYS A 641 4.27 17.33 0.77
N ARG A 642 4.04 16.19 1.43
CA ARG A 642 3.60 16.17 2.84
C ARG A 642 4.67 16.73 3.77
N ALA A 643 5.92 16.31 3.62
CA ALA A 643 7.02 16.80 4.44
C ALA A 643 7.18 18.31 4.32
N TRP A 644 7.07 18.86 3.11
CA TRP A 644 7.05 20.30 2.89
C TRP A 644 5.86 20.96 3.59
N MET A 645 4.64 20.42 3.45
CA MET A 645 3.44 20.98 4.09
C MET A 645 3.52 20.97 5.61
N GLU A 646 3.92 19.85 6.22
CA GLU A 646 4.10 19.67 7.67
C GLU A 646 5.16 20.64 8.23
N LYS A 647 6.22 20.88 7.47
CA LYS A 647 7.27 21.84 7.84
C LYS A 647 6.83 23.30 7.70
N THR A 648 5.96 23.59 6.72
CA THR A 648 5.64 24.97 6.32
C THR A 648 4.39 25.49 7.01
N PHE A 649 3.38 24.64 7.23
CA PHE A 649 2.07 25.04 7.70
C PHE A 649 1.71 24.33 9.00
N LYS A 650 1.12 25.06 9.95
CA LYS A 650 0.64 24.49 11.22
C LYS A 650 -0.61 23.62 11.05
N LYS A 651 -1.50 24.00 10.14
CA LYS A 651 -2.75 23.29 9.85
C LYS A 651 -3.01 23.38 8.35
N SER A 652 -3.02 22.23 7.69
CA SER A 652 -3.15 22.19 6.23
C SER A 652 -3.96 20.99 5.74
N ARG A 653 -4.48 21.13 4.52
CA ARG A 653 -5.20 20.09 3.81
C ARG A 653 -4.67 19.98 2.39
N LEU A 654 -4.48 18.77 1.89
CA LEU A 654 -4.11 18.51 0.50
C LEU A 654 -5.36 18.12 -0.29
N GLU A 655 -5.76 18.93 -1.26
CA GLU A 655 -6.92 18.71 -2.12
C GLU A 655 -6.49 18.14 -3.48
N LEU A 656 -7.30 17.25 -4.04
CA LEU A 656 -7.14 16.79 -5.43
C LEU A 656 -7.75 17.82 -6.38
N GLY A 657 -7.02 18.19 -7.42
CA GLY A 657 -7.43 19.20 -8.38
C GLY A 657 -6.95 20.60 -7.98
N SER A 658 -7.49 21.61 -8.66
CA SER A 658 -7.11 23.01 -8.49
C SER A 658 -8.24 23.96 -8.87
N THR A 659 -8.35 25.08 -8.16
CA THR A 659 -9.36 26.11 -8.45
C THR A 659 -8.85 27.08 -9.51
N PHE A 660 -7.67 27.66 -9.28
CA PHE A 660 -6.96 28.54 -10.21
C PHE A 660 -5.44 28.42 -9.98
N PRO A 661 -4.61 28.22 -11.02
CA PRO A 661 -5.00 27.92 -12.39
C PRO A 661 -5.77 26.59 -12.45
N ARG A 662 -6.82 26.52 -13.26
CA ARG A 662 -7.76 25.41 -13.30
C ARG A 662 -7.31 24.36 -14.29
N PHE A 663 -6.75 23.28 -13.74
CA PHE A 663 -6.57 22.01 -14.43
C PHE A 663 -7.88 21.22 -14.34
N TRP A 664 -7.97 20.27 -13.40
CA TRP A 664 -9.21 19.58 -13.06
C TRP A 664 -9.74 20.05 -11.72
N PRO A 665 -11.06 20.06 -11.51
CA PRO A 665 -11.66 20.31 -10.20
C PRO A 665 -11.43 19.16 -9.21
N GLY A 666 -11.03 17.98 -9.69
CA GLY A 666 -10.77 16.78 -8.91
C GLY A 666 -10.08 15.71 -9.75
N LEU A 667 -10.19 14.45 -9.34
CA LEU A 667 -9.61 13.33 -10.07
C LEU A 667 -10.51 12.91 -11.25
N PRO A 668 -10.04 12.91 -12.51
CA PRO A 668 -10.85 12.48 -13.64
C PRO A 668 -11.27 11.03 -13.54
N ILE A 669 -12.54 10.72 -13.84
CA ILE A 669 -13.10 9.36 -13.68
C ILE A 669 -12.88 8.47 -14.91
N ASP A 670 -12.42 9.06 -16.02
CA ASP A 670 -12.01 8.35 -17.24
C ASP A 670 -10.60 7.76 -17.14
N LEU A 671 -9.86 8.08 -16.07
CA LEU A 671 -8.62 7.40 -15.72
C LEU A 671 -8.88 6.01 -15.13
N PRO A 672 -7.93 5.06 -15.26
CA PRO A 672 -8.05 3.72 -14.67
C PRO A 672 -8.34 3.76 -13.16
N THR A 673 -9.15 2.81 -12.66
CA THR A 673 -9.58 2.75 -11.25
C THR A 673 -8.40 2.70 -10.28
N GLU A 674 -7.28 2.11 -10.69
CA GLU A 674 -6.03 2.02 -9.91
C GLU A 674 -5.46 3.40 -9.55
N VAL A 675 -5.79 4.44 -10.33
CA VAL A 675 -5.40 5.83 -10.03
C VAL A 675 -6.21 6.37 -8.85
N GLN A 676 -7.51 6.07 -8.78
CA GLN A 676 -8.34 6.43 -7.61
C GLN A 676 -7.85 5.70 -6.36
N GLU A 677 -7.62 4.39 -6.49
CA GLU A 677 -7.07 3.56 -5.42
C GLU A 677 -5.71 4.06 -4.94
N PHE A 678 -4.85 4.54 -5.86
CA PHE A 678 -3.56 5.12 -5.50
C PHE A 678 -3.70 6.26 -4.47
N PHE A 679 -4.65 7.17 -4.66
CA PHE A 679 -4.89 8.28 -3.73
C PHE A 679 -5.59 7.81 -2.45
N VAL A 680 -6.61 6.96 -2.55
CA VAL A 680 -7.34 6.41 -1.39
C VAL A 680 -6.40 5.67 -0.44
N HIS A 681 -5.54 4.79 -0.97
CA HIS A 681 -4.54 4.05 -0.19
C HIS A 681 -3.45 4.93 0.42
N ARG A 682 -3.44 6.23 0.12
CA ARG A 682 -2.49 7.22 0.65
C ARG A 682 -3.16 8.25 1.55
N GLY A 683 -4.43 8.04 1.92
CA GLY A 683 -5.13 8.84 2.92
C GLY A 683 -6.10 9.88 2.35
N PHE A 684 -6.29 9.92 1.03
CA PHE A 684 -7.31 10.80 0.45
C PHE A 684 -8.70 10.20 0.62
N GLN A 685 -9.62 11.02 1.10
CA GLN A 685 -11.05 10.71 1.13
C GLN A 685 -11.69 11.31 -0.12
N LEU A 686 -12.22 10.44 -0.99
CA LEU A 686 -12.90 10.86 -2.21
C LEU A 686 -14.38 11.15 -1.91
N ASN A 687 -14.86 12.30 -2.33
CA ASN A 687 -16.26 12.70 -2.18
C ASN A 687 -17.21 11.78 -2.96
N PRO A 688 -18.49 11.68 -2.58
CA PRO A 688 -19.47 10.91 -3.34
C PRO A 688 -19.62 11.47 -4.77
N PRO A 689 -20.08 10.66 -5.75
CA PRO A 689 -20.27 11.10 -7.13
C PRO A 689 -21.34 12.19 -7.31
N VAL A 690 -22.20 12.39 -6.30
CA VAL A 690 -23.30 13.36 -6.29
C VAL A 690 -23.10 14.30 -5.09
N PRO A 691 -23.22 15.63 -5.27
CA PRO A 691 -23.45 16.33 -6.54
C PRO A 691 -22.29 16.12 -7.53
N ARG A 692 -22.63 16.04 -8.83
CA ARG A 692 -21.61 15.80 -9.87
C ARG A 692 -20.58 16.93 -9.90
N SER A 693 -19.39 16.64 -10.42
CA SER A 693 -18.38 17.65 -10.73
C SER A 693 -17.94 17.42 -12.17
N VAL A 694 -18.53 18.15 -13.11
CA VAL A 694 -18.32 17.94 -14.55
C VAL A 694 -17.91 19.21 -15.26
N ASP A 695 -17.10 19.05 -16.30
CA ASP A 695 -16.91 20.09 -17.31
C ASP A 695 -17.84 19.79 -18.48
N LEU A 696 -18.40 20.86 -19.07
CA LEU A 696 -19.36 20.79 -20.17
C LEU A 696 -18.80 21.48 -21.41
N TYR A 697 -19.21 20.98 -22.57
CA TYR A 697 -18.88 21.58 -23.86
C TYR A 697 -20.11 21.65 -24.77
N GLN A 698 -20.17 22.71 -25.58
CA GLN A 698 -21.13 22.87 -26.65
C GLN A 698 -20.47 23.47 -27.89
N ASP A 699 -20.69 22.87 -29.06
CA ASP A 699 -20.44 23.52 -30.35
C ASP A 699 -21.56 24.53 -30.61
N ILE A 700 -21.20 25.78 -30.88
CA ILE A 700 -22.15 26.89 -31.00
C ILE A 700 -22.27 27.48 -32.41
N LYS A 701 -21.60 26.90 -33.42
CA LYS A 701 -21.65 27.41 -34.80
C LYS A 701 -23.09 27.50 -35.33
N GLU A 702 -23.87 26.47 -35.07
CA GLU A 702 -25.29 26.39 -35.45
C GLU A 702 -26.24 26.63 -34.27
N PHE A 703 -25.73 27.15 -33.14
CA PHE A 703 -26.59 27.43 -31.99
C PHE A 703 -27.67 28.44 -32.35
N GLN A 704 -28.89 28.15 -31.91
CA GLN A 704 -30.01 29.07 -31.95
C GLN A 704 -30.66 29.06 -30.58
N SER A 705 -30.84 30.25 -30.01
CA SER A 705 -31.49 30.41 -28.72
C SER A 705 -32.91 29.80 -28.71
N PRO A 706 -33.23 28.85 -27.81
CA PRO A 706 -34.57 28.30 -27.73
C PRO A 706 -35.61 29.37 -27.41
N GLU A 707 -36.62 29.53 -28.28
CA GLU A 707 -37.64 30.59 -28.17
C GLU A 707 -38.32 30.61 -26.80
N LEU A 708 -38.61 29.45 -26.23
CA LEU A 708 -39.27 29.32 -24.92
C LEU A 708 -38.55 30.13 -23.81
N TYR A 709 -37.21 30.17 -23.81
CA TYR A 709 -36.46 30.85 -22.76
C TYR A 709 -36.35 32.35 -23.01
N VAL A 710 -36.10 32.75 -24.26
CA VAL A 710 -35.97 34.15 -24.65
C VAL A 710 -37.31 34.88 -24.59
N THR A 711 -38.37 34.28 -25.15
CA THR A 711 -39.72 34.85 -25.16
C THR A 711 -40.26 35.02 -23.74
N ARG A 712 -40.09 34.01 -22.88
CA ARG A 712 -40.53 34.09 -21.48
C ARG A 712 -39.86 35.23 -20.70
N ALA A 713 -38.56 35.45 -20.91
CA ALA A 713 -37.84 36.55 -20.26
C ALA A 713 -38.31 37.91 -20.82
N LYS A 714 -38.49 38.01 -22.14
CA LYS A 714 -38.96 39.21 -22.82
C LYS A 714 -40.39 39.60 -22.41
N GLU A 715 -41.32 38.66 -22.31
CA GLU A 715 -42.71 38.89 -21.86
C GLU A 715 -42.78 39.43 -20.43
N ARG A 716 -41.77 39.11 -19.61
CA ARG A 716 -41.61 39.62 -18.24
C ARG A 716 -40.82 40.93 -18.18
N GLY A 717 -40.41 41.48 -19.32
CA GLY A 717 -39.70 42.75 -19.46
C GLY A 717 -38.22 42.71 -19.10
N TYR A 718 -37.60 41.53 -19.03
CA TYR A 718 -36.16 41.42 -18.83
C TYR A 718 -35.38 41.78 -20.10
N THR A 719 -34.23 42.44 -19.92
CA THR A 719 -33.29 42.75 -21.01
C THR A 719 -31.89 42.22 -20.69
N PHE A 720 -31.08 42.01 -21.74
CA PHE A 720 -29.75 41.39 -21.61
C PHE A 720 -28.75 42.14 -22.49
N ARG A 721 -27.60 42.51 -21.93
CA ARG A 721 -26.50 43.14 -22.69
C ARG A 721 -25.16 42.93 -21.99
N PRO A 722 -24.03 43.05 -22.74
CA PRO A 722 -22.71 43.09 -22.14
C PRO A 722 -22.60 44.18 -21.06
N LEU A 723 -21.84 43.91 -20.00
CA LEU A 723 -21.63 44.86 -18.91
C LEU A 723 -20.85 46.09 -19.39
N GLU A 724 -21.37 47.28 -19.10
CA GLU A 724 -20.71 48.55 -19.40
C GLU A 724 -20.05 49.16 -18.16
N THR A 725 -19.09 50.07 -18.37
CA THR A 725 -18.34 50.74 -17.30
C THR A 725 -19.23 51.49 -16.32
N ALA A 726 -20.35 52.06 -16.79
CA ALA A 726 -21.30 52.77 -15.93
C ALA A 726 -22.02 51.83 -14.93
N ASP A 727 -22.16 50.56 -15.28
CA ASP A 727 -22.91 49.56 -14.52
C ASP A 727 -22.02 48.71 -13.60
N TYR A 728 -20.70 48.88 -13.68
CA TYR A 728 -19.73 47.98 -13.05
C TYR A 728 -19.83 47.97 -11.52
N GLN A 729 -20.04 49.13 -10.89
CA GLN A 729 -20.16 49.21 -9.43
C GLN A 729 -21.39 48.46 -8.92
N GLU A 730 -22.53 48.56 -9.61
CA GLU A 730 -23.73 47.79 -9.26
C GLU A 730 -23.49 46.28 -9.46
N CYS A 731 -22.77 45.88 -10.51
CA CYS A 731 -22.38 44.48 -10.70
C CYS A 731 -21.57 43.96 -9.51
N LEU A 732 -20.54 44.67 -9.06
CA LEU A 732 -19.71 44.25 -7.92
C LEU A 732 -20.53 44.14 -6.63
N VAL A 733 -21.41 45.10 -6.36
CA VAL A 733 -22.35 45.03 -5.23
C VAL A 733 -23.27 43.81 -5.33
N GLY A 734 -23.78 43.52 -6.53
CA GLY A 734 -24.60 42.34 -6.81
C GLY A 734 -23.85 41.03 -6.59
N GLN A 735 -22.57 40.95 -6.99
CA GLN A 735 -21.72 39.80 -6.77
C GLN A 735 -21.45 39.55 -5.29
N GLU A 736 -21.09 40.60 -4.53
CA GLU A 736 -20.85 40.48 -3.09
C GLU A 736 -22.12 40.10 -2.32
N LYS A 737 -23.27 40.70 -2.69
CA LYS A 737 -24.57 40.36 -2.08
C LYS A 737 -24.92 38.88 -2.28
N ASN A 738 -24.74 38.34 -3.48
CA ASN A 738 -25.31 37.05 -3.86
C ASN A 738 -24.33 35.87 -3.82
N PHE A 739 -23.02 36.12 -3.96
CA PHE A 739 -22.01 35.09 -4.21
C PHE A 739 -20.75 35.21 -3.34
N SER A 740 -20.75 36.04 -2.28
CA SER A 740 -19.63 36.22 -1.34
C SER A 740 -19.17 34.94 -0.64
N TYR A 741 -20.00 33.89 -0.61
CA TYR A 741 -19.61 32.55 -0.16
C TYR A 741 -18.52 31.90 -1.06
N ASN A 742 -18.34 32.38 -2.29
CA ASN A 742 -17.30 31.95 -3.20
C ASN A 742 -16.40 33.15 -3.59
N GLN A 743 -15.37 33.39 -2.78
CA GLN A 743 -14.46 34.52 -2.99
C GLN A 743 -13.76 34.47 -4.35
N ALA A 744 -13.36 33.28 -4.83
CA ALA A 744 -12.72 33.15 -6.13
C ALA A 744 -13.64 33.59 -7.28
N TRP A 745 -14.95 33.32 -7.18
CA TRP A 745 -15.96 33.80 -8.12
C TRP A 745 -16.04 35.33 -8.11
N VAL A 746 -16.19 35.95 -6.94
CA VAL A 746 -16.34 37.41 -6.83
C VAL A 746 -15.07 38.13 -7.30
N GLN A 747 -13.90 37.60 -6.96
CA GLN A 747 -12.61 38.15 -7.41
C GLN A 747 -12.46 38.11 -8.94
N MET A 748 -13.04 37.13 -9.65
CA MET A 748 -13.03 37.14 -11.11
C MET A 748 -13.80 38.33 -11.70
N TYR A 749 -14.91 38.74 -11.08
CA TYR A 749 -15.61 39.96 -11.51
C TYR A 749 -14.80 41.22 -11.24
N HIS A 750 -14.06 41.30 -10.13
CA HIS A 750 -13.11 42.41 -9.89
C HIS A 750 -12.00 42.49 -10.94
N LYS A 751 -11.54 41.35 -11.45
CA LYS A 751 -10.51 41.29 -12.51
C LYS A 751 -11.06 41.67 -13.88
N LEU A 752 -12.35 41.43 -14.13
CA LEU A 752 -13.00 41.65 -15.42
C LEU A 752 -13.67 43.04 -15.50
N ASP A 753 -12.91 44.07 -15.12
CA ASP A 753 -13.33 45.46 -15.30
C ASP A 753 -13.64 45.74 -16.78
N PRO A 754 -14.87 46.16 -17.13
CA PRO A 754 -15.29 46.34 -18.51
C PRO A 754 -14.52 47.45 -19.25
N SER A 755 -13.82 48.35 -18.54
CA SER A 755 -12.91 49.33 -19.15
C SER A 755 -11.63 48.70 -19.73
N LYS A 756 -11.24 47.52 -19.20
CA LYS A 756 -10.06 46.76 -19.64
C LYS A 756 -10.44 45.54 -20.48
N TYR A 757 -11.55 44.90 -20.12
CA TYR A 757 -12.02 43.65 -20.72
C TYR A 757 -13.49 43.77 -21.14
N PRO A 758 -13.81 44.64 -22.13
CA PRO A 758 -15.18 44.82 -22.59
C PRO A 758 -15.76 43.50 -23.10
N SER A 759 -17.07 43.32 -22.97
CA SER A 759 -17.78 42.11 -23.43
C SER A 759 -17.26 40.80 -22.80
N SER A 760 -16.74 40.85 -21.58
CA SER A 760 -16.34 39.66 -20.82
C SER A 760 -17.40 39.20 -19.81
N VAL A 761 -18.43 40.02 -19.59
CA VAL A 761 -19.56 39.73 -18.70
C VAL A 761 -20.86 40.04 -19.44
N MET A 762 -21.80 39.09 -19.45
CA MET A 762 -23.19 39.32 -19.87
C MET A 762 -24.04 39.59 -18.63
N THR A 763 -24.92 40.58 -18.71
CA THR A 763 -25.76 41.03 -17.59
C THR A 763 -27.23 41.03 -17.97
N ALA A 764 -28.08 40.58 -17.04
CA ALA A 764 -29.53 40.66 -17.13
C ALA A 764 -30.07 41.82 -16.30
N PHE A 765 -31.04 42.55 -16.84
CA PHE A 765 -31.69 43.69 -16.21
C PHE A 765 -33.20 43.46 -16.11
N ASP A 766 -33.80 43.84 -14.99
CA ASP A 766 -35.25 43.85 -14.80
C ASP A 766 -35.93 44.99 -15.56
N PRO A 767 -37.28 45.07 -15.60
CA PRO A 767 -38.00 46.13 -16.31
C PRO A 767 -37.70 47.56 -15.82
N ASN A 768 -37.13 47.71 -14.63
CA ASN A 768 -36.75 49.00 -14.06
C ASN A 768 -35.27 49.33 -14.32
N GLY A 769 -34.55 48.48 -15.04
CA GLY A 769 -33.13 48.66 -15.35
C GLY A 769 -32.17 48.23 -14.24
N LYS A 770 -32.64 47.50 -13.21
CA LYS A 770 -31.77 46.97 -12.16
C LYS A 770 -31.11 45.67 -12.59
N GLN A 771 -29.84 45.45 -12.25
CA GLN A 771 -29.13 44.20 -12.53
C GLN A 771 -29.64 43.04 -11.67
N VAL A 772 -29.91 41.90 -12.31
CA VAL A 772 -30.51 40.73 -11.67
C VAL A 772 -29.84 39.40 -12.03
N GLY A 773 -28.87 39.39 -12.95
CA GLY A 773 -28.12 38.19 -13.30
C GLY A 773 -26.85 38.49 -14.09
N TRP A 774 -25.85 37.63 -13.97
CA TRP A 774 -24.50 37.84 -14.49
C TRP A 774 -23.85 36.53 -14.90
N THR A 775 -23.03 36.56 -15.94
CA THR A 775 -22.15 35.43 -16.30
C THR A 775 -20.89 35.92 -17.01
N LEU A 776 -19.76 35.25 -16.77
CA LEU A 776 -18.56 35.45 -17.56
C LEU A 776 -18.76 34.86 -18.96
N MET A 777 -18.28 35.56 -19.99
CA MET A 777 -18.31 35.12 -21.39
C MET A 777 -17.00 35.44 -22.10
N LEU A 778 -15.96 34.68 -21.77
CA LEU A 778 -14.61 34.89 -22.27
C LEU A 778 -14.45 34.31 -23.67
N SER A 779 -14.00 35.13 -24.62
CA SER A 779 -13.57 34.64 -25.94
C SER A 779 -12.29 33.80 -25.84
N HIS A 780 -12.05 32.96 -26.85
CA HIS A 780 -10.82 32.19 -27.03
C HIS A 780 -9.55 33.07 -27.11
N GLU A 781 -9.71 34.34 -27.50
CA GLU A 781 -8.64 35.34 -27.56
C GLU A 781 -8.44 36.11 -26.24
N SER A 782 -9.29 35.87 -25.22
CA SER A 782 -9.21 36.60 -23.97
C SER A 782 -7.86 36.33 -23.27
N PRO A 783 -7.11 37.37 -22.87
CA PRO A 783 -5.86 37.19 -22.13
C PRO A 783 -6.11 36.61 -20.72
N MET A 784 -7.35 36.60 -20.26
CA MET A 784 -7.75 36.01 -18.98
C MET A 784 -7.99 34.49 -19.08
N LEU A 785 -8.18 33.94 -20.29
CA LEU A 785 -8.56 32.54 -20.46
C LEU A 785 -7.41 31.59 -20.15
N LYS A 786 -6.31 31.65 -20.91
CA LYS A 786 -5.20 30.69 -20.81
C LYS A 786 -4.54 30.62 -19.43
N PRO A 787 -4.27 31.75 -18.73
CA PRO A 787 -3.62 31.70 -17.42
C PRO A 787 -4.51 31.13 -16.30
N HIS A 788 -5.83 31.05 -16.53
CA HIS A 788 -6.79 30.60 -15.53
C HIS A 788 -7.41 29.24 -15.86
N TRP A 789 -7.52 28.84 -17.14
CA TRP A 789 -8.12 27.57 -17.58
C TRP A 789 -7.27 26.87 -18.63
N VAL A 790 -6.87 25.64 -18.32
CA VAL A 790 -5.90 24.88 -19.13
C VAL A 790 -6.55 24.18 -20.32
N PHE A 791 -7.78 23.68 -20.17
CA PHE A 791 -8.41 22.75 -21.11
C PHE A 791 -9.40 23.28 -22.16
N PRO A 792 -9.91 24.53 -22.16
CA PRO A 792 -10.85 24.99 -23.18
C PRO A 792 -10.35 24.73 -24.63
N SER A 793 -9.06 24.96 -24.87
CA SER A 793 -8.42 24.74 -26.18
C SER A 793 -8.44 23.30 -26.69
N LEU A 794 -8.70 22.32 -25.82
CA LEU A 794 -8.80 20.89 -26.20
C LEU A 794 -10.10 20.57 -26.93
N CYS A 795 -11.15 21.39 -26.74
CA CYS A 795 -12.41 21.23 -27.46
C CYS A 795 -12.35 21.84 -28.86
N GLY A 796 -11.44 22.80 -29.08
CA GLY A 796 -11.21 23.49 -30.34
C GLY A 796 -10.40 24.78 -30.16
N PRO A 797 -9.71 25.26 -31.22
CA PRO A 797 -8.87 26.45 -31.13
C PRO A 797 -9.66 27.76 -30.89
N LYS A 798 -10.96 27.76 -31.23
CA LYS A 798 -11.88 28.89 -31.04
C LYS A 798 -12.93 28.61 -29.96
N THR A 799 -12.54 27.87 -28.93
CA THR A 799 -13.39 27.59 -27.78
C THR A 799 -13.22 28.67 -26.70
N GLY A 800 -14.31 29.34 -26.37
CA GLY A 800 -14.39 30.29 -25.26
C GLY A 800 -14.87 29.63 -23.96
N LEU A 801 -15.06 30.43 -22.92
CA LEU A 801 -15.52 29.98 -21.61
C LEU A 801 -16.75 30.76 -21.16
N ILE A 802 -17.75 30.04 -20.66
CA ILE A 802 -18.79 30.59 -19.80
C ILE A 802 -18.57 30.09 -18.37
N GLY A 803 -18.60 31.01 -17.41
CA GLY A 803 -18.37 30.71 -16.01
C GLY A 803 -19.15 31.64 -15.09
N CYS A 804 -19.14 31.33 -13.79
CA CYS A 804 -19.72 32.15 -12.73
C CYS A 804 -21.14 32.68 -13.06
N VAL A 805 -22.03 31.77 -13.48
CA VAL A 805 -23.41 32.06 -13.88
C VAL A 805 -24.29 32.25 -12.65
N GLY A 806 -24.74 33.47 -12.39
CA GLY A 806 -25.48 33.84 -11.19
C GLY A 806 -26.76 34.63 -11.48
N VAL A 807 -27.81 34.39 -10.68
CA VAL A 807 -29.03 35.21 -10.65
C VAL A 807 -29.26 35.68 -9.22
N ASP A 808 -29.61 36.95 -9.06
CA ASP A 808 -29.96 37.53 -7.76
C ASP A 808 -31.06 36.68 -7.10
N ALA A 809 -30.92 36.45 -5.79
CA ALA A 809 -31.79 35.57 -5.03
C ALA A 809 -33.28 35.90 -5.19
N ASP A 810 -33.61 37.20 -5.31
CA ASP A 810 -34.98 37.71 -5.38
C ASP A 810 -35.64 37.41 -6.75
N TYR A 811 -34.85 37.07 -7.78
CA TYR A 811 -35.30 36.89 -9.17
C TYR A 811 -35.10 35.45 -9.68
N ARG A 812 -34.79 34.50 -8.78
CA ARG A 812 -34.64 33.08 -9.13
C ARG A 812 -35.99 32.47 -9.54
N LYS A 813 -35.93 31.43 -10.38
CA LYS A 813 -37.11 30.71 -10.94
C LYS A 813 -37.97 31.52 -11.93
N GLU A 814 -37.57 32.75 -12.26
CA GLU A 814 -38.27 33.56 -13.26
C GLU A 814 -37.96 33.20 -14.71
N GLY A 815 -36.86 32.47 -14.94
CA GLY A 815 -36.37 32.11 -16.28
C GLY A 815 -35.15 32.91 -16.73
N VAL A 816 -34.70 33.87 -15.93
CA VAL A 816 -33.57 34.77 -16.23
C VAL A 816 -32.28 34.02 -16.57
N GLY A 817 -31.91 32.98 -15.82
CA GLY A 817 -30.62 32.32 -15.99
C GLY A 817 -30.41 31.63 -17.34
N LEU A 818 -31.42 30.93 -17.88
CA LEU A 818 -31.30 30.27 -19.19
C LEU A 818 -31.32 31.29 -20.34
N ALA A 819 -32.13 32.36 -20.21
CA ALA A 819 -32.13 33.45 -21.16
C ALA A 819 -30.79 34.19 -21.18
N LEU A 820 -30.21 34.45 -19.99
CA LEU A 820 -28.88 35.05 -19.84
C LEU A 820 -27.81 34.26 -20.59
N LEU A 821 -27.82 32.93 -20.44
CA LEU A 821 -26.90 32.06 -21.19
C LEU A 821 -27.15 32.08 -22.70
N CYS A 822 -28.41 32.10 -23.15
CA CYS A 822 -28.73 32.21 -24.58
C CYS A 822 -28.11 33.50 -25.16
N HIS A 823 -28.31 34.64 -24.50
CA HIS A 823 -27.74 35.91 -24.93
C HIS A 823 -26.21 35.92 -24.89
N ALA A 824 -25.59 35.32 -23.87
CA ALA A 824 -24.13 35.20 -23.80
C ALA A 824 -23.57 34.33 -24.94
N ILE A 825 -24.21 33.20 -25.27
CA ILE A 825 -23.77 32.30 -26.35
C ILE A 825 -23.90 32.97 -27.72
N GLU A 826 -25.02 33.66 -27.99
CA GLU A 826 -25.21 34.39 -29.25
C GLU A 826 -24.19 35.53 -29.41
N ASP A 827 -23.88 36.27 -28.34
CA ASP A 827 -22.83 37.29 -28.34
C ASP A 827 -21.46 36.69 -28.64
N MET A 828 -21.09 35.60 -27.97
CA MET A 828 -19.83 34.89 -28.22
C MET A 828 -19.75 34.37 -29.66
N LYS A 829 -20.84 33.81 -30.18
CA LYS A 829 -20.96 33.35 -31.58
C LYS A 829 -20.73 34.50 -32.55
N GLN A 830 -21.35 35.66 -32.33
CA GLN A 830 -21.16 36.87 -33.15
C GLN A 830 -19.70 37.36 -33.14
N ARG A 831 -18.99 37.15 -32.03
CA ARG A 831 -17.55 37.43 -31.89
C ARG A 831 -16.63 36.33 -32.43
N GLY A 832 -17.17 35.35 -33.15
CA GLY A 832 -16.39 34.32 -33.83
C GLY A 832 -15.94 33.15 -32.94
N VAL A 833 -16.53 33.00 -31.75
CA VAL A 833 -16.36 31.80 -30.92
C VAL A 833 -17.16 30.66 -31.55
N GLU A 834 -16.54 29.49 -31.70
CA GLU A 834 -17.16 28.33 -32.35
C GLU A 834 -17.63 27.26 -31.33
N GLY A 835 -17.10 27.30 -30.11
CA GLY A 835 -17.51 26.40 -29.02
C GLY A 835 -17.42 27.06 -27.65
N VAL A 836 -18.21 26.59 -26.70
CA VAL A 836 -18.23 27.10 -25.32
C VAL A 836 -17.93 25.98 -24.35
N PHE A 837 -16.94 26.21 -23.49
CA PHE A 837 -16.60 25.38 -22.34
C PHE A 837 -17.24 25.97 -21.09
N VAL A 838 -17.85 25.13 -20.25
CA VAL A 838 -18.36 25.52 -18.91
C VAL A 838 -17.78 24.55 -17.91
N ASP A 839 -17.00 25.08 -16.97
CA ASP A 839 -16.18 24.28 -16.09
C ASP A 839 -16.80 24.10 -14.70
N TRP A 840 -16.52 22.96 -14.07
CA TRP A 840 -16.90 22.60 -12.71
C TRP A 840 -18.38 22.84 -12.34
N VAL A 841 -19.26 22.16 -13.08
CA VAL A 841 -20.71 22.21 -12.89
C VAL A 841 -21.21 21.08 -11.99
N SER A 842 -22.07 21.43 -11.04
CA SER A 842 -22.82 20.50 -10.19
C SER A 842 -24.30 20.35 -10.54
N LEU A 843 -24.88 21.35 -11.22
CA LEU A 843 -26.28 21.35 -11.63
C LEU A 843 -26.52 20.36 -12.76
N GLU A 844 -27.35 19.34 -12.52
CA GLU A 844 -27.72 18.33 -13.49
C GLU A 844 -28.90 18.76 -14.37
N GLY A 845 -28.78 18.56 -15.68
CA GLY A 845 -29.85 18.81 -16.65
C GLY A 845 -30.20 20.29 -16.87
N TRP A 846 -29.44 21.24 -16.30
CA TRP A 846 -29.72 22.67 -16.46
C TRP A 846 -29.06 23.25 -17.71
N TYR A 847 -27.76 23.01 -17.90
CA TYR A 847 -27.02 23.44 -19.09
C TYR A 847 -27.38 22.58 -20.32
N GLU A 848 -27.70 21.30 -20.12
CA GLU A 848 -28.12 20.36 -21.17
C GLU A 848 -29.37 20.83 -21.92
N LYS A 849 -30.21 21.66 -21.28
CA LYS A 849 -31.36 22.31 -21.94
C LYS A 849 -30.97 23.24 -23.08
N LEU A 850 -29.72 23.72 -23.09
CA LEU A 850 -29.18 24.55 -24.17
C LEU A 850 -28.32 23.74 -25.15
N GLY A 851 -28.14 22.43 -24.92
CA GLY A 851 -27.37 21.54 -25.80
C GLY A 851 -25.99 21.16 -25.27
N PHE A 852 -25.61 21.62 -24.07
CA PHE A 852 -24.31 21.29 -23.47
C PHE A 852 -24.24 19.79 -23.20
N LYS A 853 -23.07 19.20 -23.46
CA LYS A 853 -22.77 17.81 -23.17
C LYS A 853 -21.67 17.74 -22.13
N VAL A 854 -21.74 16.73 -21.27
CA VAL A 854 -20.63 16.41 -20.37
C VAL A 854 -19.40 16.11 -21.21
N TRP A 855 -18.36 16.91 -21.01
CA TRP A 855 -17.06 16.71 -21.62
C TRP A 855 -16.25 15.74 -20.76
N TRP A 856 -16.04 16.09 -19.49
CA TRP A 856 -15.40 15.21 -18.50
C TRP A 856 -16.08 15.26 -17.15
N SER A 857 -15.89 14.19 -16.40
CA SER A 857 -16.38 14.05 -15.03
C SER A 857 -15.20 13.84 -14.09
N CYS A 858 -15.25 14.49 -12.94
CA CYS A 858 -14.22 14.40 -11.91
C CYS A 858 -14.84 13.99 -10.58
N ARG A 859 -14.01 13.39 -9.73
CA ARG A 859 -14.31 13.09 -8.34
C ARG A 859 -13.38 13.91 -7.45
N THR A 860 -13.94 14.85 -6.71
CA THR A 860 -13.17 15.67 -5.75
C THR A 860 -12.75 14.82 -4.55
N GLY A 861 -11.71 15.24 -3.85
CA GLY A 861 -11.24 14.54 -2.66
C GLY A 861 -10.11 15.28 -1.97
N ALA A 862 -9.88 14.97 -0.71
CA ALA A 862 -8.85 15.62 0.08
C ALA A 862 -8.25 14.68 1.12
N MET A 863 -7.03 15.00 1.55
CA MET A 863 -6.34 14.38 2.68
C MET A 863 -6.10 15.46 3.73
N GLN A 864 -6.55 15.21 4.94
CA GLN A 864 -6.27 16.07 6.08
C GLN A 864 -4.89 15.73 6.65
N LEU A 865 -4.07 16.74 6.89
CA LEU A 865 -2.79 16.62 7.57
C LEU A 865 -2.96 17.28 8.94
N ASP A 866 -3.29 16.47 9.94
CA ASP A 866 -3.32 16.93 11.33
C ASP A 866 -1.88 16.99 11.86
N ALA A 867 -1.59 18.03 12.65
CA ALA A 867 -0.28 18.28 13.25
C ALA A 867 0.17 17.18 14.23
#